data_AF-A0A3D9BDK1-F1
#
_entry.id   AF-A0A3D9BDK1-F1
#
_cell.length_a   1.000
_cell.length_b   1.000
_cell.length_c   1.000
_cell.angle_alpha   90.00
_cell.angle_beta   90.00
_cell.angle_gamma   90.00
#
_symmetry.space_group_name_H-M   'P 1'
#
loop_
_entity.id
_entity.type
_entity.pdbx_description
1 polymer ?
#
loop_
_entity_poly.entity_id
_entity_poly.type
_entity_poly.pdbx_seq_one_letter_code
_entity_poly.pdbx_strand_id
1 'polypeptide(L)'
;MNTLKLTNQQYAENINYTALINCYMREFTNWSRYLGIPKYDIAIAQNIRKTPTNLHIRIDFSSIGCDVYIPVTYFSETGRHLFDFPILRRVLETDEVSEVDIYGFMTLIAEYSKGIHADIDASTVLKRLNNSIENLSTYLDHLVENNKSVNNLEMSFIEAEQSLVLGHILHPVPKSKQGFNQEDLLKYSPETSGQFQLFYFLINPENVIEKNADGKFVTKELGEKIYPLLNSEHKKLWDEFPNYQIVPMHPWEAEYLLTQEDVQIMQEQGILFALGHYGENFTPTSSVRTVYSENSKWMYKFSLHVKITNSERINLYPELHRGHDISKLLKTDWGKSLQKDYPEIDFMVDPTFIAVKFNDKIINGFNISIRRNPFQGENKTKNVTLLAALCQDGIFGQPSRLQNIIVNTARNLDLSVEQVALDWFKQYLHICVRPIVGILNKYGLACEFHQQNVMIELDGKGFPAKIYFRDNQGFFFREGRKELVSNALPGIADESQSIIDEESLAPKYTYYLVTNNILGVVNALGCNQLADERKLINLVYKSFKELENEDETGLVDYIINKRSWYTKGNLITSLQNINEADENLEYPAVFLDTPNPLNKYFFSDKLIKPKTNEIVYSRYFEEENVNISIRPFDIEKDFEMIHEWFNREHAKPFWKMDGPKRDLELWFRTILPSDEQHSFIGYVNDVPQFSFEPYWPMRDVVGAYYDALPTDYGTHFFVAETQKDKKFSFQSFQVALDYIFSLPEVGKCIGEASVDAVPTDRIITKLGYTREGVIEMPHKTAYLTFCTREGYWEKCPESRLEAKNA
;
A
#
# COMPACT_ATOMS: atom_id res chain seq x y z
N MET A 1 16.65 19.10 22.12
CA MET A 1 17.97 19.32 21.47
C MET A 1 17.78 20.39 20.41
N ASN A 2 18.75 21.29 20.23
CA ASN A 2 18.75 22.34 19.21
C ASN A 2 18.53 21.73 17.81
N THR A 3 17.29 21.71 17.32
CA THR A 3 16.99 21.39 15.93
C THR A 3 17.38 22.58 15.08
N LEU A 4 18.57 22.51 14.47
CA LEU A 4 18.85 23.25 13.25
C LEU A 4 17.66 23.01 12.31
N LYS A 5 16.99 24.07 11.88
CA LYS A 5 15.87 23.97 10.95
C LYS A 5 16.43 23.36 9.66
N LEU A 6 15.96 22.17 9.29
CA LEU A 6 16.39 21.49 8.06
C LEU A 6 16.21 22.43 6.87
N THR A 7 17.12 22.37 5.90
CA THR A 7 16.88 22.99 4.59
C THR A 7 15.75 22.27 3.87
N ASN A 8 15.08 22.92 2.91
CA ASN A 8 14.03 22.27 2.12
C ASN A 8 14.56 21.06 1.35
N GLN A 9 15.81 21.11 0.89
CA GLN A 9 16.53 19.98 0.31
C GLN A 9 16.65 18.79 1.27
N GLN A 10 17.12 19.02 2.51
CA GLN A 10 17.22 17.96 3.52
C GLN A 10 15.84 17.40 3.91
N TYR A 11 14.81 18.25 3.95
CA TYR A 11 13.44 17.82 4.19
C TYR A 11 12.92 16.92 3.05
N ALA A 12 13.19 17.30 1.79
CA ALA A 12 12.87 16.51 0.62
C ALA A 12 13.60 15.16 0.60
N GLU A 13 14.89 15.14 0.98
CA GLU A 13 15.67 13.91 1.15
C GLU A 13 15.03 12.98 2.17
N ASN A 14 14.72 13.46 3.37
CA ASN A 14 14.10 12.64 4.43
C ASN A 14 12.74 12.05 4.00
N ILE A 15 11.93 12.80 3.25
CA ILE A 15 10.65 12.32 2.72
C ILE A 15 10.88 11.20 1.69
N ASN A 16 11.77 11.41 0.73
CA ASN A 16 12.08 10.37 -0.27
C ASN A 16 12.72 9.14 0.40
N TYR A 17 13.55 9.33 1.42
CA TYR A 17 14.22 8.24 2.13
C TYR A 17 13.19 7.40 2.90
N THR A 18 12.25 8.06 3.58
CA THR A 18 11.12 7.38 4.25
C THR A 18 10.27 6.59 3.26
N ALA A 19 9.96 7.15 2.09
CA ALA A 19 9.20 6.45 1.05
C ALA A 19 9.97 5.23 0.50
N LEU A 20 11.28 5.38 0.26
CA LEU A 20 12.16 4.31 -0.21
C LEU A 20 12.22 3.13 0.77
N ILE A 21 12.42 3.41 2.06
CA ILE A 21 12.47 2.36 3.10
C ILE A 21 11.13 1.63 3.19
N ASN A 22 10.00 2.35 3.15
CA ASN A 22 8.69 1.72 3.17
C ASN A 22 8.44 0.85 1.93
N CYS A 23 8.88 1.26 0.75
CA CYS A 23 8.82 0.40 -0.43
C CYS A 23 9.67 -0.87 -0.25
N TYR A 24 10.88 -0.72 0.28
CA TYR A 24 11.77 -1.85 0.55
C TYR A 24 11.13 -2.84 1.51
N MET A 25 10.62 -2.38 2.65
CA MET A 25 10.00 -3.25 3.66
C MET A 25 8.75 -3.98 3.16
N ARG A 26 8.00 -3.39 2.24
CA ARG A 26 6.83 -4.05 1.65
C ARG A 26 7.21 -5.11 0.62
N GLU A 27 8.32 -4.93 -0.08
CA GLU A 27 8.68 -5.72 -1.27
C GLU A 27 9.77 -6.76 -1.00
N PHE A 28 10.49 -6.65 0.12
CA PHE A 28 11.55 -7.56 0.53
C PHE A 28 11.26 -8.15 1.91
N THR A 29 11.82 -9.33 2.19
CA THR A 29 11.57 -10.09 3.44
C THR A 29 12.80 -10.21 4.35
N ASN A 30 13.98 -9.79 3.90
CA ASN A 30 15.24 -9.85 4.64
C ASN A 30 15.38 -8.70 5.65
N TRP A 31 14.30 -8.35 6.34
CA TRP A 31 14.31 -7.36 7.40
C TRP A 31 13.56 -7.85 8.63
N SER A 32 13.91 -7.30 9.78
CA SER A 32 13.31 -7.64 11.07
C SER A 32 13.24 -6.41 11.95
N ARG A 33 12.22 -6.30 12.81
CA ARG A 33 12.28 -5.33 13.92
C ARG A 33 13.43 -5.71 14.85
N TYR A 34 14.06 -4.73 15.49
CA TYR A 34 15.18 -4.92 16.41
C TYR A 34 14.95 -4.04 17.65
N LEU A 35 14.95 -4.62 18.84
CA LEU A 35 14.60 -3.93 20.08
C LEU A 35 15.77 -3.80 21.07
N GLY A 36 15.95 -2.57 21.55
CA GLY A 36 16.87 -2.22 22.63
C GLY A 36 18.33 -2.09 22.19
N ILE A 37 19.22 -1.97 23.17
CA ILE A 37 20.65 -1.81 22.97
C ILE A 37 21.33 -3.14 23.30
N PRO A 38 22.14 -3.73 22.39
CA PRO A 38 22.81 -4.99 22.66
C PRO A 38 23.88 -4.88 23.74
N LYS A 39 24.07 -5.97 24.48
CA LYS A 39 25.07 -6.14 25.53
C LYS A 39 26.34 -6.79 25.00
N TYR A 40 26.21 -7.73 24.06
CA TYR A 40 27.32 -8.52 23.51
C TYR A 40 27.75 -8.07 22.10
N ASP A 41 27.10 -7.04 21.53
CA ASP A 41 27.49 -6.37 20.29
C ASP A 41 27.91 -4.91 20.55
N ILE A 42 29.18 -4.70 20.91
CA ILE A 42 29.66 -3.37 21.34
C ILE A 42 29.58 -2.34 20.20
N ALA A 43 29.89 -2.74 18.97
CA ALA A 43 29.91 -1.85 17.81
C ALA A 43 28.52 -1.26 17.52
N ILE A 44 27.49 -2.11 17.52
CA ILE A 44 26.10 -1.66 17.35
C ILE A 44 25.62 -0.90 18.59
N ALA A 45 25.93 -1.36 19.81
CA ALA A 45 25.50 -0.72 21.04
C ALA A 45 25.93 0.75 21.13
N GLN A 46 27.18 1.05 20.75
CA GLN A 46 27.72 2.42 20.81
C GLN A 46 27.03 3.37 19.82
N ASN A 47 26.54 2.87 18.68
CA ASN A 47 25.94 3.69 17.63
C ASN A 47 24.42 3.80 17.77
N ILE A 48 23.71 2.70 18.09
CA ILE A 48 22.27 2.75 18.35
C ILE A 48 21.93 3.64 19.56
N ARG A 49 22.80 3.73 20.57
CA ARG A 49 22.65 4.68 21.70
C ARG A 49 22.54 6.15 21.27
N LYS A 50 23.01 6.50 20.08
CA LYS A 50 22.95 7.86 19.53
C LYS A 50 21.64 8.14 18.78
N THR A 51 20.87 7.10 18.47
CA THR A 51 19.58 7.20 17.78
C THR A 51 18.46 7.51 18.77
N PRO A 52 17.37 8.16 18.34
CA PRO A 52 16.36 8.72 19.25
C PRO A 52 15.35 7.70 19.79
N THR A 53 15.39 6.47 19.30
CA THR A 53 14.42 5.42 19.62
C THR A 53 15.13 4.12 20.02
N ASN A 54 14.42 3.23 20.69
CA ASN A 54 14.91 1.90 21.06
C ASN A 54 14.40 0.79 20.11
N LEU A 55 13.63 1.16 19.09
CA LEU A 55 13.11 0.26 18.07
C LEU A 55 13.72 0.62 16.73
N HIS A 56 14.30 -0.39 16.08
CA HIS A 56 14.90 -0.25 14.76
C HIS A 56 14.32 -1.28 13.80
N ILE A 57 14.43 -1.01 12.50
CA ILE A 57 14.41 -2.07 11.49
C ILE A 57 15.85 -2.45 11.20
N ARG A 58 16.15 -3.74 11.34
CA ARG A 58 17.38 -4.34 10.85
C ARG A 58 17.12 -4.91 9.46
N ILE A 59 17.91 -4.52 8.47
CA ILE A 59 17.92 -5.12 7.13
C ILE A 59 19.18 -5.97 6.98
N ASP A 60 19.01 -7.23 6.60
CA ASP A 60 20.09 -8.19 6.41
C ASP A 60 20.62 -8.17 4.98
N PHE A 61 21.76 -7.51 4.78
CA PHE A 61 22.48 -7.47 3.52
C PHE A 61 23.74 -8.34 3.58
N SER A 62 23.73 -9.44 4.35
CA SER A 62 24.90 -10.29 4.55
C SER A 62 25.46 -10.87 3.25
N SER A 63 24.62 -11.10 2.24
CA SER A 63 25.06 -11.53 0.90
C SER A 63 25.97 -10.52 0.19
N ILE A 64 25.93 -9.25 0.60
CA ILE A 64 26.81 -8.16 0.11
C ILE A 64 27.67 -7.58 1.25
N GLY A 65 27.81 -8.31 2.37
CA GLY A 65 28.79 -8.01 3.43
C GLY A 65 28.41 -6.92 4.43
N CYS A 66 27.14 -6.55 4.56
CA CYS A 66 26.72 -5.54 5.56
C CYS A 66 25.35 -5.83 6.18
N ASP A 67 24.99 -5.10 7.24
CA ASP A 67 23.60 -4.95 7.67
C ASP A 67 23.29 -3.48 8.02
N VAL A 68 22.00 -3.14 7.99
CA VAL A 68 21.52 -1.76 8.15
C VAL A 68 20.52 -1.68 9.30
N TYR A 69 20.60 -0.63 10.12
CA TYR A 69 19.73 -0.36 11.25
C TYR A 69 19.06 1.00 11.07
N ILE A 70 17.73 1.01 11.04
CA ILE A 70 16.90 2.18 10.75
C ILE A 70 16.06 2.51 11.98
N PRO A 71 16.24 3.68 12.64
CA PRO A 71 15.41 4.08 13.77
C PRO A 71 13.93 4.20 13.39
N VAL A 72 13.04 3.64 14.20
CA VAL A 72 11.58 3.67 13.97
C VAL A 72 10.92 4.56 15.01
N THR A 73 10.16 5.56 14.57
CA THR A 73 9.34 6.44 15.42
C THR A 73 7.88 5.96 15.47
N TYR A 74 7.42 5.29 14.41
CA TYR A 74 6.10 4.69 14.36
C TYR A 74 6.11 3.41 13.51
N PHE A 75 5.84 2.26 14.14
CA PHE A 75 5.66 1.01 13.42
C PHE A 75 4.18 0.80 13.09
N SER A 76 3.81 1.02 11.83
CA SER A 76 2.45 0.79 11.33
C SER A 76 2.11 -0.69 11.13
N GLU A 77 0.84 -1.04 11.40
CA GLU A 77 0.29 -2.37 11.14
C GLU A 77 -0.14 -2.56 9.68
N THR A 78 -0.18 -1.48 8.92
CA THR A 78 -0.59 -1.41 7.50
C THR A 78 0.57 -1.17 6.53
N GLY A 79 1.82 -1.23 7.03
CA GLY A 79 3.03 -1.32 6.20
C GLY A 79 3.65 0.02 5.79
N ARG A 80 3.14 1.15 6.28
CA ARG A 80 3.81 2.46 6.14
C ARG A 80 4.25 2.98 7.50
N HIS A 81 5.53 2.87 7.77
CA HIS A 81 6.18 3.25 9.02
C HIS A 81 6.73 4.67 8.95
N LEU A 82 6.98 5.27 10.12
CA LEU A 82 7.74 6.51 10.26
C LEU A 82 9.09 6.20 10.89
N PHE A 83 10.13 6.84 10.37
CA PHE A 83 11.51 6.62 10.76
C PHE A 83 12.13 7.89 11.35
N ASP A 84 13.31 7.74 11.95
CA ASP A 84 14.20 8.85 12.27
C ASP A 84 15.58 8.60 11.67
N PHE A 85 16.42 9.63 11.68
CA PHE A 85 17.77 9.61 11.11
C PHE A 85 18.81 9.95 12.20
N PRO A 86 20.06 9.46 12.09
CA PRO A 86 20.66 8.78 10.95
C PRO A 86 20.33 7.28 10.87
N ILE A 87 20.43 6.74 9.66
CA ILE A 87 20.42 5.30 9.38
C ILE A 87 21.85 4.78 9.41
N LEU A 88 22.05 3.64 10.05
CA LEU A 88 23.37 3.07 10.31
C LEU A 88 23.61 1.85 9.44
N ARG A 89 24.77 1.75 8.81
CA ARG A 89 25.27 0.52 8.18
C ARG A 89 26.46 0.01 8.97
N ARG A 90 26.50 -1.30 9.18
CA ARG A 90 27.68 -2.01 9.66
C ARG A 90 28.27 -2.87 8.56
N VAL A 91 29.59 -2.79 8.36
CA VAL A 91 30.34 -3.73 7.53
C VAL A 91 30.64 -4.98 8.36
N LEU A 92 30.20 -6.16 7.90
CA LEU A 92 30.27 -7.38 8.70
C LEU A 92 31.70 -7.90 8.93
N GLU A 93 32.62 -7.63 8.00
CA GLU A 93 34.02 -8.07 8.11
C GLU A 93 34.79 -7.30 9.19
N THR A 94 34.52 -5.99 9.33
CA THR A 94 35.31 -5.08 10.16
C THR A 94 34.58 -4.59 11.41
N ASP A 95 33.27 -4.84 11.52
CA ASP A 95 32.36 -4.25 12.50
C ASP A 95 32.32 -2.72 12.49
N GLU A 96 32.82 -2.09 11.42
CA GLU A 96 32.76 -0.63 11.24
C GLU A 96 31.32 -0.18 11.00
N VAL A 97 30.86 0.80 11.78
CA VAL A 97 29.53 1.38 11.67
C VAL A 97 29.61 2.82 11.17
N SER A 98 28.86 3.14 10.12
CA SER A 98 28.79 4.47 9.52
C SER A 98 27.34 4.85 9.18
N GLU A 99 27.09 6.14 8.98
CA GLU A 99 25.79 6.63 8.52
C GLU A 99 25.64 6.38 7.01
N VAL A 100 24.42 6.07 6.57
CA VAL A 100 24.10 5.87 5.15
C VAL A 100 23.04 6.88 4.72
N ASP A 101 23.39 7.68 3.72
CA ASP A 101 22.44 8.58 3.07
C ASP A 101 21.51 7.82 2.10
N ILE A 102 20.53 8.52 1.55
CA ILE A 102 19.52 7.92 0.68
C ILE A 102 20.12 7.29 -0.60
N TYR A 103 21.19 7.87 -1.14
CA TYR A 103 21.85 7.37 -2.36
C TYR A 103 22.65 6.10 -2.08
N GLY A 104 23.36 6.08 -0.96
CA GLY A 104 24.04 4.88 -0.45
C GLY A 104 23.05 3.76 -0.20
N PHE A 105 21.90 4.05 0.41
CA PHE A 105 20.87 3.04 0.65
C PHE A 105 20.25 2.50 -0.64
N MET A 106 19.90 3.37 -1.60
CA MET A 106 19.43 2.94 -2.92
C MET A 106 20.48 2.07 -3.65
N THR A 107 21.77 2.38 -3.48
CA THR A 107 22.87 1.58 -4.05
C THR A 107 22.92 0.18 -3.42
N LEU A 108 22.82 0.08 -2.09
CA LEU A 108 22.75 -1.21 -1.39
C LEU A 108 21.54 -2.05 -1.84
N ILE A 109 20.37 -1.41 -1.99
CA ILE A 109 19.16 -2.07 -2.50
C ILE A 109 19.41 -2.61 -3.91
N ALA A 110 19.96 -1.79 -4.81
CA ALA A 110 20.22 -2.20 -6.19
C ALA A 110 21.26 -3.33 -6.26
N GLU A 111 22.32 -3.29 -5.45
CA GLU A 111 23.33 -4.33 -5.37
C GLU A 111 22.77 -5.65 -4.84
N TYR A 112 21.99 -5.59 -3.75
CA TYR A 112 21.30 -6.76 -3.23
C TYR A 112 20.32 -7.35 -4.26
N SER A 113 19.56 -6.49 -4.93
CA SER A 113 18.56 -6.88 -5.91
C SER A 113 19.18 -7.49 -7.17
N LYS A 114 20.43 -7.17 -7.52
CA LYS A 114 21.17 -7.84 -8.60
C LYS A 114 21.35 -9.34 -8.37
N GLY A 115 21.42 -9.77 -7.10
CA GLY A 115 21.43 -11.19 -6.75
C GLY A 115 20.14 -11.93 -7.11
N ILE A 116 19.05 -11.19 -7.35
CA ILE A 116 17.72 -11.70 -7.71
C ILE A 116 17.43 -11.44 -9.20
N HIS A 117 17.73 -10.23 -9.70
CA HIS A 117 17.52 -9.78 -11.08
C HIS A 117 18.80 -9.15 -11.65
N ALA A 118 19.47 -9.85 -12.56
CA ALA A 118 20.80 -9.47 -13.04
C ALA A 118 20.86 -8.12 -13.79
N ASP A 119 19.76 -7.70 -14.43
CA ASP A 119 19.71 -6.52 -15.31
C ASP A 119 19.55 -5.17 -14.57
N ILE A 120 19.44 -5.17 -13.24
CA ILE A 120 19.25 -3.95 -12.45
C ILE A 120 20.46 -3.03 -12.58
N ASP A 121 20.24 -1.78 -12.98
CA ASP A 121 21.25 -0.72 -13.01
C ASP A 121 20.96 0.37 -11.97
N ALA A 122 21.82 0.46 -10.97
CA ALA A 122 21.77 1.49 -9.94
C ALA A 122 21.81 2.91 -10.52
N SER A 123 22.52 3.14 -11.63
CA SER A 123 22.70 4.48 -12.20
C SER A 123 21.38 5.09 -12.66
N THR A 124 20.48 4.26 -13.21
CA THR A 124 19.19 4.68 -13.73
C THR A 124 18.23 5.10 -12.60
N VAL A 125 18.16 4.30 -11.52
CA VAL A 125 17.30 4.63 -10.38
C VAL A 125 17.84 5.79 -9.54
N LEU A 126 19.17 5.94 -9.42
CA LEU A 126 19.77 7.07 -8.70
C LEU A 126 19.47 8.40 -9.40
N LYS A 127 19.48 8.44 -10.74
CA LYS A 127 19.07 9.64 -11.51
C LYS A 127 17.61 10.00 -11.25
N ARG A 128 16.71 9.01 -11.26
CA ARG A 128 15.29 9.22 -10.98
C ARG A 128 15.05 9.68 -9.53
N LEU A 129 15.81 9.13 -8.58
CA LEU A 129 15.78 9.53 -7.18
C LEU A 129 16.21 10.98 -7.00
N ASN A 130 17.36 11.37 -7.57
CA ASN A 130 17.83 12.75 -7.53
C ASN A 130 16.78 13.72 -8.11
N ASN A 131 16.22 13.39 -9.28
CA ASN A 131 15.15 14.19 -9.89
C ASN A 131 13.92 14.32 -8.97
N SER A 132 13.51 13.25 -8.27
CA SER A 132 12.41 13.30 -7.31
C SER A 132 12.69 14.23 -6.13
N ILE A 133 13.91 14.20 -5.60
CA ILE A 133 14.34 15.04 -4.47
C ILE A 133 14.40 16.51 -4.90
N GLU A 134 15.04 16.83 -6.02
CA GLU A 134 15.15 18.20 -6.55
C GLU A 134 13.78 18.81 -6.84
N ASN A 135 12.89 18.05 -7.48
CA ASN A 135 11.53 18.49 -7.76
C ASN A 135 10.77 18.79 -6.46
N LEU A 136 10.85 17.90 -5.47
CA LEU A 136 10.21 18.11 -4.18
C LEU A 136 10.80 19.33 -3.45
N SER A 137 12.12 19.54 -3.48
CA SER A 137 12.73 20.74 -2.91
C SER A 137 12.18 22.01 -3.56
N THR A 138 12.06 22.02 -4.89
CA THR A 138 11.50 23.16 -5.65
C THR A 138 10.05 23.44 -5.23
N TYR A 139 9.23 22.40 -5.02
CA TYR A 139 7.85 22.58 -4.55
C TYR A 139 7.79 23.10 -3.11
N LEU A 140 8.68 22.63 -2.23
CA LEU A 140 8.78 23.10 -0.85
C LEU A 140 9.22 24.57 -0.80
N ASP A 141 10.19 24.98 -1.62
CA ASP A 141 10.61 26.37 -1.78
C ASP A 141 9.43 27.23 -2.23
N HIS A 142 8.73 26.80 -3.29
CA HIS A 142 7.57 27.51 -3.81
C HIS A 142 6.44 27.67 -2.77
N LEU A 143 6.15 26.64 -1.97
CA LEU A 143 5.15 26.72 -0.89
C LEU A 143 5.50 27.77 0.14
N VAL A 144 6.77 27.84 0.55
CA VAL A 144 7.27 28.80 1.53
C VAL A 144 7.24 30.22 0.98
N GLU A 145 7.74 30.42 -0.25
CA GLU A 145 7.79 31.72 -0.91
C GLU A 145 6.41 32.33 -1.14
N ASN A 146 5.41 31.50 -1.44
CA ASN A 146 4.05 31.93 -1.75
C ASN A 146 3.08 31.80 -0.57
N ASN A 147 3.55 31.36 0.60
CA ASN A 147 2.73 31.11 1.79
C ASN A 147 1.47 30.27 1.50
N LYS A 148 1.61 29.27 0.63
CA LYS A 148 0.51 28.43 0.16
C LYS A 148 0.16 27.37 1.21
N SER A 149 -1.08 27.39 1.70
CA SER A 149 -1.58 26.37 2.63
C SER A 149 -2.08 25.15 1.88
N VAL A 150 -1.75 23.96 2.38
CA VAL A 150 -2.16 22.66 1.81
C VAL A 150 -2.97 21.79 2.78
N ASN A 151 -3.24 22.28 4.00
CA ASN A 151 -3.93 21.53 5.06
C ASN A 151 -5.16 22.28 5.64
N ASN A 152 -5.75 23.21 4.88
CA ASN A 152 -6.99 23.91 5.26
C ASN A 152 -8.17 22.93 5.48
N LEU A 153 -9.06 23.27 6.40
CA LEU A 153 -10.27 22.50 6.70
C LEU A 153 -11.19 22.40 5.46
N GLU A 154 -11.54 23.55 4.91
CA GLU A 154 -12.31 23.70 3.70
C GLU A 154 -11.36 23.85 2.51
N MET A 155 -11.57 23.05 1.46
CA MET A 155 -10.89 23.19 0.18
C MET A 155 -11.85 22.88 -0.95
N SER A 156 -11.85 23.73 -1.97
CA SER A 156 -12.43 23.41 -3.27
C SER A 156 -11.75 22.20 -3.91
N PHE A 157 -12.41 21.64 -4.93
CA PHE A 157 -11.86 20.56 -5.75
C PHE A 157 -10.41 20.83 -6.20
N ILE A 158 -10.15 22.00 -6.79
CA ILE A 158 -8.83 22.28 -7.36
C ILE A 158 -7.77 22.54 -6.29
N GLU A 159 -8.12 23.17 -5.18
CA GLU A 159 -7.20 23.34 -4.04
C GLU A 159 -6.77 21.97 -3.49
N ALA A 160 -7.70 21.02 -3.39
CA ALA A 160 -7.39 19.67 -2.93
C ALA A 160 -6.57 18.85 -3.95
N GLU A 161 -6.78 19.04 -5.25
CA GLU A 161 -5.91 18.45 -6.28
C GLU A 161 -4.47 18.99 -6.23
N GLN A 162 -4.31 20.23 -5.82
CA GLN A 162 -3.04 20.96 -5.79
C GLN A 162 -2.35 20.94 -4.43
N SER A 163 -2.91 20.20 -3.46
CA SER A 163 -2.36 20.05 -2.13
C SER A 163 -1.52 18.78 -1.94
N LEU A 164 -1.52 17.83 -2.89
CA LEU A 164 -0.69 16.61 -2.83
C LEU A 164 0.79 16.89 -3.14
N VAL A 165 1.50 17.45 -2.17
CA VAL A 165 2.90 17.88 -2.32
C VAL A 165 3.89 16.74 -2.12
N LEU A 166 3.59 15.76 -1.27
CA LEU A 166 4.53 14.67 -0.97
C LEU A 166 4.51 13.55 -2.04
N GLY A 167 3.42 13.46 -2.80
CA GLY A 167 3.23 12.44 -3.83
C GLY A 167 2.89 11.07 -3.22
N HIS A 168 3.20 9.99 -3.94
CA HIS A 168 2.88 8.65 -3.49
C HIS A 168 3.89 8.17 -2.43
N ILE A 169 3.46 8.16 -1.17
CA ILE A 169 4.25 7.76 0.01
C ILE A 169 4.76 6.30 0.03
N LEU A 170 4.34 5.47 -0.93
CA LEU A 170 4.80 4.09 -1.14
C LEU A 170 5.32 3.90 -2.57
N HIS A 171 6.04 4.90 -3.08
CA HIS A 171 6.79 4.85 -4.34
C HIS A 171 8.22 5.35 -4.09
N PRO A 172 9.27 4.75 -4.67
CA PRO A 172 10.66 5.14 -4.38
C PRO A 172 11.05 6.52 -4.93
N VAL A 173 10.36 6.98 -5.99
CA VAL A 173 10.63 8.25 -6.67
C VAL A 173 9.33 9.05 -6.92
N PRO A 174 8.60 9.43 -5.86
CA PRO A 174 7.21 9.90 -5.95
C PRO A 174 7.01 11.21 -6.73
N LYS A 175 8.06 12.03 -6.85
CA LYS A 175 8.04 13.32 -7.55
C LYS A 175 8.95 13.37 -8.76
N SER A 176 9.47 12.22 -9.21
CA SER A 176 10.20 12.17 -10.48
C SER A 176 9.26 12.48 -11.65
N LYS A 177 9.68 13.42 -12.50
CA LYS A 177 8.97 13.91 -13.69
C LYS A 177 10.00 14.06 -14.82
N GLN A 178 10.45 12.94 -15.40
CA GLN A 178 11.49 12.96 -16.43
C GLN A 178 10.92 13.51 -17.74
N GLY A 179 11.50 14.61 -18.23
CA GLY A 179 11.04 15.35 -19.42
C GLY A 179 10.83 16.84 -19.13
N PHE A 180 10.51 17.21 -17.88
CA PHE A 180 10.36 18.61 -17.48
C PHE A 180 11.68 19.25 -17.05
N ASN A 181 11.91 20.48 -17.50
CA ASN A 181 12.92 21.37 -16.92
C ASN A 181 12.33 22.19 -15.74
N GLN A 182 13.11 23.07 -15.12
CA GLN A 182 12.66 23.87 -13.97
C GLN A 182 11.48 24.81 -14.29
N GLU A 183 11.45 25.44 -15.46
CA GLU A 183 10.35 26.31 -15.88
C GLU A 183 9.06 25.50 -16.11
N ASP A 184 9.19 24.33 -16.75
CA ASP A 184 8.09 23.39 -16.96
C ASP A 184 7.50 22.94 -15.62
N LEU A 185 8.35 22.64 -14.63
CA LEU A 185 7.90 22.23 -13.30
C LEU A 185 7.04 23.32 -12.66
N LEU A 186 7.45 24.58 -12.70
CA LEU A 186 6.68 25.68 -12.11
C LEU A 186 5.35 25.92 -12.84
N LYS A 187 5.34 25.75 -14.17
CA LYS A 187 4.18 26.06 -15.02
C LYS A 187 3.15 24.93 -15.10
N TYR A 188 3.60 23.68 -15.15
CA TYR A 188 2.75 22.51 -15.45
C TYR A 188 2.54 21.58 -14.25
N SER A 189 3.02 21.92 -13.06
CA SER A 189 2.82 21.11 -11.85
C SER A 189 1.65 21.57 -10.98
N PRO A 190 0.85 20.64 -10.42
CA PRO A 190 -0.23 20.99 -9.47
C PRO A 190 0.32 21.58 -8.16
N GLU A 191 1.50 21.16 -7.72
CA GLU A 191 2.12 21.61 -6.48
C GLU A 191 2.36 23.13 -6.46
N THR A 192 2.60 23.72 -7.63
CA THR A 192 2.86 25.16 -7.82
C THR A 192 1.63 25.95 -8.27
N SER A 193 0.47 25.28 -8.40
CA SER A 193 -0.76 25.89 -8.92
C SER A 193 -0.56 26.60 -10.27
N GLY A 194 0.36 26.09 -11.09
CA GLY A 194 0.73 26.68 -12.37
C GLY A 194 -0.48 26.86 -13.28
N GLN A 195 -0.49 27.94 -14.07
CA GLN A 195 -1.58 28.25 -15.00
C GLN A 195 -1.05 28.49 -16.40
N PHE A 196 -1.79 28.03 -17.39
CA PHE A 196 -1.44 28.19 -18.79
C PHE A 196 -2.67 28.12 -19.71
N GLN A 197 -2.59 28.80 -20.84
CA GLN A 197 -3.52 28.61 -21.93
C GLN A 197 -3.17 27.32 -22.70
N LEU A 198 -4.19 26.61 -23.18
CA LEU A 198 -3.99 25.45 -24.05
C LEU A 198 -3.40 25.88 -25.38
N PHE A 199 -2.65 24.97 -26.00
CA PHE A 199 -2.20 25.09 -27.38
C PHE A 199 -3.29 24.55 -28.31
N TYR A 200 -3.42 25.07 -29.53
CA TYR A 200 -4.39 24.56 -30.50
C TYR A 200 -3.75 24.23 -31.84
N PHE A 201 -4.21 23.14 -32.43
CA PHE A 201 -3.95 22.77 -33.82
C PHE A 201 -5.23 22.92 -34.65
N LEU A 202 -5.08 23.27 -35.92
CA LEU A 202 -6.13 23.21 -36.93
C LEU A 202 -5.82 22.02 -37.86
N ILE A 203 -6.67 21.00 -37.87
CA ILE A 203 -6.36 19.69 -38.50
C ILE A 203 -7.45 19.31 -39.49
N ASN A 204 -7.05 18.74 -40.63
CA ASN A 204 -7.96 18.17 -41.61
C ASN A 204 -8.89 17.12 -40.94
N PRO A 205 -10.23 17.20 -41.13
CA PRO A 205 -11.18 16.29 -40.49
C PRO A 205 -10.97 14.82 -40.85
N GLU A 206 -10.35 14.48 -41.99
CA GLU A 206 -10.06 13.07 -42.34
C GLU A 206 -9.00 12.43 -41.43
N ASN A 207 -8.21 13.27 -40.74
CA ASN A 207 -7.16 12.86 -39.82
C ASN A 207 -7.59 12.90 -38.35
N VAL A 208 -8.77 13.44 -38.03
CA VAL A 208 -9.26 13.56 -36.66
C VAL A 208 -10.35 12.52 -36.40
N ILE A 209 -10.19 11.76 -35.33
CA ILE A 209 -11.21 10.87 -34.80
C ILE A 209 -11.76 11.52 -33.54
N GLU A 210 -13.03 11.89 -33.57
CA GLU A 210 -13.75 12.38 -32.41
C GLU A 210 -14.99 11.54 -32.16
N LYS A 211 -15.15 11.05 -30.93
CA LYS A 211 -16.38 10.40 -30.48
C LYS A 211 -16.94 11.16 -29.29
N ASN A 212 -18.26 11.33 -29.24
CA ASN A 212 -18.95 11.89 -28.07
C ASN A 212 -20.23 11.11 -27.75
N ALA A 213 -20.31 10.56 -26.53
CA ALA A 213 -21.49 9.88 -26.00
C ALA A 213 -22.73 10.79 -25.85
N ASP A 214 -22.56 12.10 -25.75
CA ASP A 214 -23.59 13.15 -25.68
C ASP A 214 -24.00 13.71 -27.05
N GLY A 215 -23.32 13.32 -28.14
CA GLY A 215 -23.69 13.63 -29.52
C GLY A 215 -23.25 14.98 -30.10
N LYS A 216 -22.61 15.87 -29.33
CA LYS A 216 -22.08 17.15 -29.85
C LYS A 216 -20.56 17.17 -29.89
N PHE A 217 -19.95 17.39 -31.05
CA PHE A 217 -18.50 17.50 -31.15
C PHE A 217 -17.94 18.70 -30.37
N VAL A 218 -17.00 18.42 -29.48
CA VAL A 218 -16.26 19.38 -28.65
C VAL A 218 -15.31 20.20 -29.52
N THR A 219 -14.73 19.62 -30.57
CA THR A 219 -13.90 20.38 -31.54
C THR A 219 -14.69 21.54 -32.15
N LYS A 220 -15.94 21.30 -32.56
CA LYS A 220 -16.81 22.35 -33.11
C LYS A 220 -17.10 23.46 -32.10
N GLU A 221 -17.49 23.09 -30.88
CA GLU A 221 -17.75 24.05 -29.80
C GLU A 221 -16.50 24.88 -29.47
N LEU A 222 -15.33 24.24 -29.40
CA LEU A 222 -14.07 24.94 -29.17
C LEU A 222 -13.75 25.89 -30.33
N GLY A 223 -14.04 25.50 -31.57
CA GLY A 223 -13.83 26.37 -32.73
C GLY A 223 -14.62 27.67 -32.63
N GLU A 224 -15.90 27.57 -32.29
CA GLU A 224 -16.77 28.74 -32.07
C GLU A 224 -16.25 29.66 -30.96
N LYS A 225 -15.66 29.09 -29.90
CA LYS A 225 -15.10 29.84 -28.76
C LYS A 225 -13.73 30.46 -29.06
N ILE A 226 -12.87 29.76 -29.80
CA ILE A 226 -11.47 30.16 -30.03
C ILE A 226 -11.35 31.09 -31.25
N TYR A 227 -12.14 30.89 -32.30
CA TYR A 227 -12.06 31.70 -33.53
C TYR A 227 -12.06 33.22 -33.27
N PRO A 228 -12.93 33.79 -32.41
CA PRO A 228 -12.91 35.23 -32.11
C PRO A 228 -11.58 35.71 -31.50
N LEU A 229 -10.87 34.83 -30.78
CA LEU A 229 -9.63 35.13 -30.06
C LEU A 229 -8.38 35.00 -30.94
N LEU A 230 -8.49 34.36 -32.10
CA LEU A 230 -7.37 34.19 -33.02
C LEU A 230 -6.83 35.55 -33.51
N ASN A 231 -5.51 35.61 -33.66
CA ASN A 231 -4.84 36.74 -34.30
C ASN A 231 -5.20 36.79 -35.81
N SER A 232 -4.81 37.87 -36.50
CA SER A 232 -5.17 38.08 -37.92
C SER A 232 -4.65 37.00 -38.86
N GLU A 233 -3.47 36.44 -38.57
CA GLU A 233 -2.83 35.41 -39.38
C GLU A 233 -3.56 34.07 -39.26
N HIS A 234 -3.81 33.62 -38.03
CA HIS A 234 -4.53 32.38 -37.76
C HIS A 234 -6.02 32.46 -38.15
N LYS A 235 -6.66 33.64 -38.07
CA LYS A 235 -8.01 33.84 -38.63
C LYS A 235 -8.01 33.61 -40.13
N LYS A 236 -7.07 34.22 -40.85
CA LYS A 236 -6.95 34.02 -42.30
C LYS A 236 -6.74 32.55 -42.65
N LEU A 237 -5.87 31.86 -41.90
CA LEU A 237 -5.62 30.43 -42.08
C LEU A 237 -6.88 29.60 -41.81
N TRP A 238 -7.61 29.89 -40.74
CA TRP A 238 -8.89 29.24 -40.44
C TRP A 238 -9.92 29.45 -41.55
N ASP A 239 -10.04 30.68 -42.05
CA ASP A 239 -10.98 31.05 -43.11
C ASP A 239 -10.63 30.37 -44.45
N GLU A 240 -9.35 30.06 -44.68
CA GLU A 240 -8.88 29.28 -45.83
C GLU A 240 -9.25 27.80 -45.72
N PHE A 241 -9.33 27.26 -44.49
CA PHE A 241 -9.65 25.87 -44.20
C PHE A 241 -10.90 25.73 -43.30
N PRO A 242 -12.09 26.18 -43.74
CA PRO A 242 -13.28 26.29 -42.89
C PRO A 242 -13.84 24.94 -42.40
N ASN A 243 -13.42 23.83 -43.01
CA ASN A 243 -13.83 22.48 -42.64
C ASN A 243 -12.84 21.80 -41.66
N TYR A 244 -11.69 22.41 -41.38
CA TYR A 244 -10.71 21.84 -40.47
C TYR A 244 -11.22 21.94 -39.02
N GLN A 245 -10.82 20.97 -38.21
CA GLN A 245 -11.22 20.88 -36.81
C GLN A 245 -10.13 21.47 -35.91
N ILE A 246 -10.55 22.18 -34.87
CA ILE A 246 -9.63 22.65 -33.85
C ILE A 246 -9.45 21.57 -32.78
N VAL A 247 -8.20 21.23 -32.51
CA VAL A 247 -7.81 20.23 -31.52
C VAL A 247 -7.00 20.92 -30.42
N PRO A 248 -7.48 20.91 -29.15
CA PRO A 248 -6.71 21.44 -28.03
C PRO A 248 -5.52 20.54 -27.71
N MET A 249 -4.46 21.09 -27.12
CA MET A 249 -3.28 20.32 -26.71
C MET A 249 -2.62 20.91 -25.47
N HIS A 250 -2.00 20.05 -24.66
CA HIS A 250 -1.12 20.51 -23.59
C HIS A 250 0.08 21.25 -24.20
N PRO A 251 0.43 22.47 -23.75
CA PRO A 251 1.53 23.26 -24.31
C PRO A 251 2.86 22.48 -24.51
N TRP A 252 3.32 21.80 -23.46
CA TRP A 252 4.55 21.02 -23.51
C TRP A 252 4.49 19.88 -24.53
N GLU A 253 3.33 19.19 -24.61
CA GLU A 253 3.15 18.08 -25.55
C GLU A 253 3.09 18.58 -26.99
N ALA A 254 2.50 19.76 -27.23
CA ALA A 254 2.48 20.39 -28.54
C ALA A 254 3.89 20.70 -29.04
N GLU A 255 4.76 21.25 -28.17
CA GLU A 255 6.17 21.50 -28.50
C GLU A 255 6.91 20.20 -28.82
N TYR A 256 6.70 19.15 -28.03
CA TYR A 256 7.24 17.81 -28.32
C TYR A 256 6.74 17.27 -29.68
N LEU A 257 5.44 17.34 -29.95
CA LEU A 257 4.83 16.83 -31.18
C LEU A 257 5.35 17.54 -32.42
N LEU A 258 5.58 18.85 -32.37
CA LEU A 258 6.15 19.63 -33.48
C LEU A 258 7.58 19.21 -33.86
N THR A 259 8.27 18.46 -32.98
CA THR A 259 9.59 17.88 -33.29
C THR A 259 9.52 16.49 -33.94
N GLN A 260 8.34 15.87 -33.98
CA GLN A 260 8.16 14.52 -34.53
C GLN A 260 8.03 14.56 -36.06
N GLU A 261 8.66 13.59 -36.74
CA GLU A 261 8.73 13.51 -38.21
C GLU A 261 7.34 13.49 -38.86
N ASP A 262 6.42 12.65 -38.37
CA ASP A 262 5.05 12.56 -38.89
C ASP A 262 4.31 13.90 -38.83
N VAL A 263 4.49 14.67 -37.74
CA VAL A 263 3.84 15.97 -37.55
C VAL A 263 4.43 17.03 -38.47
N GLN A 264 5.75 17.04 -38.66
CA GLN A 264 6.42 17.93 -39.61
C GLN A 264 5.93 17.69 -41.04
N ILE A 265 5.81 16.42 -41.45
CA ILE A 265 5.25 16.06 -42.76
C ILE A 265 3.80 16.52 -42.90
N MET A 266 2.97 16.33 -41.85
CA MET A 266 1.58 16.82 -41.86
C MET A 266 1.51 18.36 -42.01
N GLN A 267 2.45 19.10 -41.43
CA GLN A 267 2.54 20.56 -41.61
C GLN A 267 2.93 20.94 -43.03
N GLU A 268 3.94 20.29 -43.60
CA GLU A 268 4.39 20.52 -44.98
C GLU A 268 3.28 20.23 -46.01
N GLN A 269 2.44 19.23 -45.73
CA GLN A 269 1.32 18.84 -46.58
C GLN A 269 0.05 19.68 -46.36
N GLY A 270 0.05 20.63 -45.40
CA GLY A 270 -1.14 21.42 -45.05
C GLY A 270 -2.27 20.59 -44.44
N ILE A 271 -1.97 19.42 -43.88
CA ILE A 271 -2.92 18.56 -43.16
C ILE A 271 -3.17 19.12 -41.76
N LEU A 272 -2.15 19.73 -41.16
CA LEU A 272 -2.20 20.26 -39.79
C LEU A 272 -1.47 21.60 -39.73
N PHE A 273 -2.05 22.55 -38.98
CA PHE A 273 -1.42 23.83 -38.67
C PHE A 273 -1.38 24.09 -37.17
N ALA A 274 -0.25 24.57 -36.68
CA ALA A 274 -0.10 25.04 -35.31
C ALA A 274 -0.65 26.46 -35.18
N LEU A 275 -1.59 26.68 -34.26
CA LEU A 275 -2.14 28.01 -33.98
C LEU A 275 -1.50 28.68 -32.76
N GLY A 276 -0.95 27.91 -31.82
CA GLY A 276 -0.40 28.45 -30.58
C GLY A 276 -1.42 28.52 -29.43
N HIS A 277 -1.16 29.41 -28.47
CA HIS A 277 -1.90 29.48 -27.21
C HIS A 277 -3.12 30.42 -27.29
N TYR A 278 -4.30 29.92 -26.91
CA TYR A 278 -5.54 30.72 -26.88
C TYR A 278 -6.47 30.29 -25.74
N GLY A 279 -7.52 31.09 -25.52
CA GLY A 279 -8.62 30.74 -24.63
C GLY A 279 -8.34 31.09 -23.17
N GLU A 280 -9.04 30.39 -22.28
CA GLU A 280 -8.93 30.55 -20.84
C GLU A 280 -7.69 29.86 -20.28
N ASN A 281 -7.30 30.25 -19.06
CA ASN A 281 -6.25 29.55 -18.33
C ASN A 281 -6.79 28.26 -17.73
N PHE A 282 -6.03 27.19 -17.92
CA PHE A 282 -6.19 25.93 -17.23
C PHE A 282 -5.07 25.76 -16.20
N THR A 283 -5.32 24.90 -15.22
CA THR A 283 -4.35 24.55 -14.18
C THR A 283 -4.32 23.03 -13.99
N PRO A 284 -3.15 22.43 -13.76
CA PRO A 284 -3.01 20.98 -13.67
C PRO A 284 -3.60 20.45 -12.36
N THR A 285 -4.20 19.26 -12.45
CA THR A 285 -4.65 18.47 -11.30
C THR A 285 -3.53 17.52 -10.83
N SER A 286 -3.76 16.71 -9.79
CA SER A 286 -2.74 15.79 -9.24
C SER A 286 -2.21 14.76 -10.25
N SER A 287 -2.87 14.53 -11.39
CA SER A 287 -2.36 13.68 -12.46
C SER A 287 -1.41 14.38 -13.43
N VAL A 288 -1.14 15.68 -13.23
CA VAL A 288 -0.38 16.60 -14.11
C VAL A 288 -1.08 16.83 -15.46
N ARG A 289 -1.29 15.77 -16.24
CA ARG A 289 -1.84 15.81 -17.61
C ARG A 289 -3.34 16.09 -17.71
N THR A 290 -4.07 16.00 -16.59
CA THR A 290 -5.48 16.39 -16.53
C THR A 290 -5.56 17.82 -16.02
N VAL A 291 -6.17 18.70 -16.81
CA VAL A 291 -6.20 20.13 -16.53
C VAL A 291 -7.62 20.62 -16.30
N TYR A 292 -7.76 21.57 -15.39
CA TYR A 292 -9.02 22.11 -14.90
C TYR A 292 -9.12 23.62 -15.13
N SER A 293 -10.33 24.09 -15.42
CA SER A 293 -10.70 25.50 -15.32
C SER A 293 -12.11 25.58 -14.72
N GLU A 294 -12.32 26.51 -13.79
CA GLU A 294 -13.65 26.78 -13.22
C GLU A 294 -14.62 27.40 -14.25
N ASN A 295 -14.09 27.94 -15.36
CA ASN A 295 -14.86 28.57 -16.44
C ASN A 295 -15.08 27.63 -17.63
N SER A 296 -14.62 26.37 -17.53
CA SER A 296 -14.78 25.35 -18.55
C SER A 296 -15.71 24.24 -18.07
N LYS A 297 -16.62 23.84 -18.95
CA LYS A 297 -17.46 22.65 -18.74
C LYS A 297 -16.70 21.32 -18.90
N TRP A 298 -15.49 21.39 -19.44
CA TRP A 298 -14.63 20.26 -19.72
C TRP A 298 -13.32 20.35 -18.91
N MET A 299 -12.87 19.22 -18.38
CA MET A 299 -11.48 19.00 -18.03
C MET A 299 -10.82 18.18 -19.14
N TYR A 300 -9.58 18.49 -19.51
CA TYR A 300 -8.87 17.79 -20.58
C TYR A 300 -7.77 16.92 -19.98
N LYS A 301 -7.78 15.61 -20.30
CA LYS A 301 -6.73 14.66 -19.94
C LYS A 301 -5.92 14.35 -21.19
N PHE A 302 -4.76 14.99 -21.29
CA PHE A 302 -3.86 14.86 -22.45
C PHE A 302 -2.94 13.64 -22.32
N SER A 303 -2.50 13.09 -23.45
CA SER A 303 -1.22 12.39 -23.51
C SER A 303 -0.10 13.38 -23.17
N LEU A 304 0.94 12.88 -22.51
CA LEU A 304 2.10 13.66 -22.12
C LEU A 304 3.33 12.73 -22.08
N HIS A 305 4.30 12.95 -22.97
CA HIS A 305 5.56 12.19 -23.04
C HIS A 305 6.54 12.56 -21.92
N VAL A 306 6.06 12.46 -20.68
CA VAL A 306 6.80 12.71 -19.45
C VAL A 306 6.64 11.48 -18.57
N LYS A 307 7.75 10.89 -18.15
CA LYS A 307 7.73 9.73 -17.24
C LYS A 307 7.48 10.23 -15.82
N ILE A 308 6.30 9.89 -15.30
CA ILE A 308 5.88 10.23 -13.93
C ILE A 308 5.71 8.92 -13.18
N THR A 309 6.33 8.80 -12.00
CA THR A 309 6.45 7.51 -11.29
C THR A 309 7.08 6.45 -12.21
N ASN A 310 6.41 5.34 -12.49
CA ASN A 310 6.92 4.26 -13.36
C ASN A 310 6.40 4.30 -14.81
N SER A 311 5.58 5.28 -15.18
CA SER A 311 4.85 5.26 -16.45
C SER A 311 5.01 6.57 -17.21
N GLU A 312 5.26 6.47 -18.52
CA GLU A 312 5.01 7.59 -19.43
C GLU A 312 3.51 7.85 -19.52
N ARG A 313 3.14 9.13 -19.42
CA ARG A 313 1.74 9.52 -19.27
C ARG A 313 1.03 9.68 -20.61
N ILE A 314 1.09 8.63 -21.42
CA ILE A 314 0.41 8.53 -22.72
C ILE A 314 -1.00 7.94 -22.53
N ASN A 315 -1.96 8.35 -23.35
CA ASN A 315 -3.27 7.69 -23.46
C ASN A 315 -3.23 6.76 -24.68
N LEU A 316 -3.57 5.48 -24.51
CA LEU A 316 -3.69 4.55 -25.62
C LEU A 316 -5.08 4.62 -26.24
N TYR A 317 -5.17 4.38 -27.55
CA TYR A 317 -6.43 4.49 -28.29
C TYR A 317 -7.56 3.59 -27.75
N PRO A 318 -7.33 2.30 -27.41
CA PRO A 318 -8.36 1.47 -26.77
C PRO A 318 -8.88 2.05 -25.44
N GLU A 319 -8.01 2.69 -24.67
CA GLU A 319 -8.37 3.23 -23.35
C GLU A 319 -9.31 4.44 -23.45
N LEU A 320 -9.19 5.24 -24.53
CA LEU A 320 -10.11 6.35 -24.79
C LEU A 320 -11.57 5.87 -24.91
N HIS A 321 -11.76 4.66 -25.44
CA HIS A 321 -13.09 4.07 -25.59
C HIS A 321 -13.73 3.68 -24.25
N ARG A 322 -12.94 3.34 -23.21
CA ARG A 322 -13.50 2.96 -21.88
C ARG A 322 -14.38 4.06 -21.30
N GLY A 323 -13.92 5.30 -21.43
CA GLY A 323 -14.65 6.49 -20.96
C GLY A 323 -15.92 6.77 -21.73
N HIS A 324 -15.82 6.65 -23.06
CA HIS A 324 -16.96 6.80 -23.94
C HIS A 324 -18.03 5.71 -23.68
N ASP A 325 -17.61 4.46 -23.49
CA ASP A 325 -18.46 3.30 -23.25
C ASP A 325 -19.23 3.44 -21.93
N ILE A 326 -18.53 3.70 -20.82
CA ILE A 326 -19.18 3.88 -19.51
C ILE A 326 -20.14 5.09 -19.53
N SER A 327 -19.79 6.16 -20.24
CA SER A 327 -20.66 7.34 -20.41
C SER A 327 -21.97 7.01 -21.11
N LYS A 328 -21.94 6.10 -22.09
CA LYS A 328 -23.16 5.61 -22.76
C LYS A 328 -23.92 4.66 -21.85
N LEU A 329 -23.24 3.72 -21.21
CA LEU A 329 -23.85 2.71 -20.34
C LEU A 329 -24.60 3.35 -19.17
N LEU A 330 -24.02 4.37 -18.52
CA LEU A 330 -24.64 5.06 -17.38
C LEU A 330 -25.94 5.80 -17.74
N LYS A 331 -26.23 6.05 -19.03
CA LYS A 331 -27.49 6.66 -19.49
C LYS A 331 -28.63 5.65 -19.70
N THR A 332 -28.29 4.37 -19.78
CA THR A 332 -29.27 3.29 -19.94
C THR A 332 -30.01 3.03 -18.62
N ASP A 333 -31.01 2.15 -18.64
CA ASP A 333 -31.71 1.77 -17.41
C ASP A 333 -30.82 0.98 -16.44
N TRP A 334 -29.78 0.29 -16.95
CA TRP A 334 -28.73 -0.30 -16.13
C TRP A 334 -28.05 0.77 -15.27
N GLY A 335 -27.65 1.88 -15.90
CA GLY A 335 -26.93 2.97 -15.23
C GLY A 335 -27.79 3.74 -14.23
N LYS A 336 -29.04 4.03 -14.61
CA LYS A 336 -30.01 4.65 -13.70
C LYS A 336 -30.30 3.77 -12.48
N SER A 337 -30.34 2.46 -12.67
CA SER A 337 -30.54 1.50 -11.57
C SER A 337 -29.32 1.48 -10.64
N LEU A 338 -28.11 1.45 -11.20
CA LEU A 338 -26.87 1.54 -10.43
C LEU A 338 -26.85 2.79 -9.56
N GLN A 339 -27.10 3.96 -10.15
CA GLN A 339 -27.10 5.23 -9.42
C GLN A 339 -28.19 5.30 -8.34
N LYS A 340 -29.33 4.64 -8.56
CA LYS A 340 -30.43 4.58 -7.59
C LYS A 340 -30.08 3.68 -6.40
N ASP A 341 -29.43 2.55 -6.66
CA ASP A 341 -29.04 1.60 -5.62
C ASP A 341 -27.88 2.12 -4.77
N TYR A 342 -26.96 2.86 -5.40
CA TYR A 342 -25.73 3.36 -4.78
C TYR A 342 -25.57 4.89 -4.99
N PRO A 343 -26.46 5.72 -4.41
CA PRO A 343 -26.45 7.18 -4.60
C PRO A 343 -25.21 7.89 -4.04
N GLU A 344 -24.49 7.24 -3.12
CA GLU A 344 -23.27 7.73 -2.48
C GLU A 344 -22.03 7.74 -3.39
N ILE A 345 -22.06 7.00 -4.51
CA ILE A 345 -20.99 7.01 -5.52
C ILE A 345 -21.46 7.72 -6.77
N ASP A 346 -20.62 8.63 -7.28
CA ASP A 346 -20.83 9.34 -8.53
C ASP A 346 -19.61 9.16 -9.43
N PHE A 347 -19.86 8.93 -10.71
CA PHE A 347 -18.81 8.64 -11.69
C PHE A 347 -18.54 9.87 -12.54
N MET A 348 -17.34 10.43 -12.42
CA MET A 348 -16.85 11.53 -13.25
C MET A 348 -16.43 10.97 -14.62
N VAL A 349 -17.38 10.97 -15.55
CA VAL A 349 -17.21 10.38 -16.88
C VAL A 349 -16.54 11.32 -17.89
N ASP A 350 -15.89 10.71 -18.90
CA ASP A 350 -15.29 11.40 -20.05
C ASP A 350 -16.09 10.96 -21.29
N PRO A 351 -17.18 11.69 -21.62
CA PRO A 351 -18.07 11.31 -22.70
C PRO A 351 -17.43 11.47 -24.08
N THR A 352 -16.34 12.22 -24.17
CA THR A 352 -15.70 12.56 -25.43
C THR A 352 -14.21 12.21 -25.40
N PHE A 353 -13.70 11.76 -26.54
CA PHE A 353 -12.27 11.73 -26.79
C PHE A 353 -11.95 12.25 -28.19
N ILE A 354 -10.70 12.68 -28.36
CA ILE A 354 -10.10 13.07 -29.64
C ILE A 354 -8.83 12.24 -29.85
N ALA A 355 -8.62 11.76 -31.07
CA ALA A 355 -7.37 11.17 -31.53
C ALA A 355 -7.03 11.70 -32.92
N VAL A 356 -5.75 11.71 -33.27
CA VAL A 356 -5.27 12.10 -34.60
C VAL A 356 -4.56 10.92 -35.25
N LYS A 357 -4.84 10.69 -36.53
CA LYS A 357 -4.20 9.65 -37.33
C LYS A 357 -3.47 10.22 -38.53
N PHE A 358 -2.38 9.57 -38.91
CA PHE A 358 -1.64 9.83 -40.15
C PHE A 358 -1.23 8.50 -40.78
N ASN A 359 -1.46 8.35 -42.09
CA ASN A 359 -1.26 7.07 -42.80
C ASN A 359 -1.89 5.86 -42.09
N ASP A 360 -3.13 6.05 -41.62
CA ASP A 360 -3.92 5.07 -40.84
C ASP A 360 -3.31 4.59 -39.51
N LYS A 361 -2.28 5.29 -39.00
CA LYS A 361 -1.72 5.06 -37.67
C LYS A 361 -2.13 6.18 -36.71
N ILE A 362 -2.51 5.81 -35.48
CA ILE A 362 -2.79 6.76 -34.41
C ILE A 362 -1.48 7.37 -33.91
N ILE A 363 -1.44 8.70 -33.75
CA ILE A 363 -0.33 9.41 -33.11
C ILE A 363 -0.70 9.62 -31.64
N ASN A 364 -0.14 8.81 -30.75
CA ASN A 364 -0.58 8.74 -29.35
C ASN A 364 -0.47 10.07 -28.59
N GLY A 365 0.46 10.97 -28.94
CA GLY A 365 0.54 12.29 -28.31
C GLY A 365 -0.69 13.18 -28.54
N PHE A 366 -1.47 12.91 -29.59
CA PHE A 366 -2.75 13.59 -29.84
C PHE A 366 -3.96 12.96 -29.16
N ASN A 367 -3.80 11.87 -28.40
CA ASN A 367 -4.90 11.21 -27.71
C ASN A 367 -5.36 12.02 -26.48
N ILE A 368 -6.60 12.47 -26.49
CA ILE A 368 -7.18 13.33 -25.46
C ILE A 368 -8.48 12.70 -24.97
N SER A 369 -8.57 12.48 -23.66
CA SER A 369 -9.84 12.19 -23.00
C SER A 369 -10.43 13.48 -22.44
N ILE A 370 -11.73 13.74 -22.66
CA ILE A 370 -12.39 14.99 -22.28
C ILE A 370 -13.48 14.70 -21.25
N ARG A 371 -13.18 15.07 -20.01
CA ARG A 371 -14.00 14.83 -18.82
C ARG A 371 -15.04 15.91 -18.61
N ARG A 372 -16.26 15.53 -18.24
CA ARG A 372 -17.27 16.50 -17.77
C ARG A 372 -16.82 17.13 -16.44
N ASN A 373 -16.86 18.45 -16.33
CA ASN A 373 -16.50 19.16 -15.11
C ASN A 373 -17.73 19.37 -14.20
N PRO A 374 -17.88 18.66 -13.06
CA PRO A 374 -18.97 18.90 -12.11
C PRO A 374 -18.66 20.05 -11.13
N PHE A 375 -17.40 20.49 -11.02
CA PHE A 375 -16.93 21.46 -10.04
C PHE A 375 -16.77 22.85 -10.66
N GLN A 376 -17.83 23.34 -11.28
CA GLN A 376 -17.92 24.68 -11.88
C GLN A 376 -19.18 25.39 -11.38
N GLY A 377 -19.31 26.69 -11.64
CA GLY A 377 -20.47 27.47 -11.19
C GLY A 377 -20.65 27.41 -9.66
N GLU A 378 -21.84 27.07 -9.18
CA GLU A 378 -22.14 26.97 -7.75
C GLU A 378 -21.40 25.80 -7.05
N ASN A 379 -20.98 24.78 -7.80
CA ASN A 379 -20.29 23.61 -7.25
C ASN A 379 -18.78 23.79 -7.08
N LYS A 380 -18.21 24.91 -7.55
CA LYS A 380 -16.76 25.12 -7.52
C LYS A 380 -16.19 25.26 -6.11
N THR A 381 -17.02 25.64 -5.14
CA THR A 381 -16.65 25.82 -3.72
C THR A 381 -17.03 24.63 -2.85
N LYS A 382 -17.50 23.51 -3.43
CA LYS A 382 -17.78 22.30 -2.64
C LYS A 382 -16.52 21.81 -1.93
N ASN A 383 -16.67 21.39 -0.67
CA ASN A 383 -15.58 20.82 0.11
C ASN A 383 -15.30 19.38 -0.33
N VAL A 384 -14.48 19.24 -1.36
CA VAL A 384 -14.17 17.96 -2.01
C VAL A 384 -12.67 17.73 -1.90
N THR A 385 -12.28 16.62 -1.28
CA THR A 385 -10.87 16.28 -1.07
C THR A 385 -10.42 15.13 -1.94
N LEU A 386 -9.22 15.25 -2.50
CA LEU A 386 -8.51 14.11 -3.08
C LEU A 386 -8.08 13.18 -1.94
N LEU A 387 -8.43 11.90 -2.01
CA LEU A 387 -8.10 10.96 -0.93
C LEU A 387 -6.59 10.82 -0.73
N ALA A 388 -5.82 10.83 -1.81
CA ALA A 388 -4.35 10.80 -1.74
C ALA A 388 -3.79 12.02 -0.99
N ALA A 389 -4.33 13.21 -1.23
CA ALA A 389 -3.93 14.43 -0.52
C ALA A 389 -4.40 14.44 0.94
N LEU A 390 -5.54 13.82 1.24
CA LEU A 390 -6.05 13.68 2.60
C LEU A 390 -5.17 12.76 3.45
N CYS A 391 -4.63 11.70 2.85
CA CYS A 391 -3.78 10.70 3.52
C CYS A 391 -2.29 11.07 3.59
N GLN A 392 -1.87 12.18 2.98
CA GLN A 392 -0.48 12.63 3.06
C GLN A 392 -0.16 13.17 4.46
N ASP A 393 1.13 13.16 4.82
CA ASP A 393 1.58 13.73 6.09
C ASP A 393 1.50 15.25 6.13
N GLY A 394 1.59 15.78 7.34
CA GLY A 394 1.92 17.16 7.60
C GLY A 394 3.19 17.64 6.89
N ILE A 395 3.22 18.90 6.47
CA ILE A 395 4.39 19.53 5.84
C ILE A 395 4.98 20.55 6.82
N PHE A 396 6.31 20.59 6.94
CA PHE A 396 7.04 21.48 7.86
C PHE A 396 6.58 21.37 9.32
N GLY A 397 6.22 20.15 9.75
CA GLY A 397 5.71 19.88 11.10
C GLY A 397 4.31 20.40 11.38
N GLN A 398 3.60 20.94 10.38
CA GLN A 398 2.17 21.27 10.52
C GLN A 398 1.33 19.99 10.56
N PRO A 399 0.19 19.97 11.27
CA PRO A 399 -0.77 18.88 11.18
C PRO A 399 -1.20 18.59 9.74
N SER A 400 -1.46 17.31 9.43
CA SER A 400 -2.08 16.91 8.17
C SER A 400 -3.52 17.46 8.06
N ARG A 401 -4.05 17.56 6.83
CA ARG A 401 -5.44 17.96 6.62
C ARG A 401 -6.42 17.04 7.37
N LEU A 402 -6.20 15.73 7.30
CA LEU A 402 -7.04 14.76 8.01
C LEU A 402 -7.04 15.00 9.52
N GLN A 403 -5.87 15.23 10.11
CA GLN A 403 -5.76 15.58 11.53
C GLN A 403 -6.52 16.87 11.86
N ASN A 404 -6.40 17.90 11.03
CA ASN A 404 -7.15 19.15 11.23
C ASN A 404 -8.67 18.91 11.20
N ILE A 405 -9.18 18.13 10.24
CA ILE A 405 -10.61 17.80 10.14
C ILE A 405 -11.08 17.06 11.39
N ILE A 406 -10.39 15.99 11.79
CA ILE A 406 -10.80 15.17 12.95
C ILE A 406 -10.76 15.98 14.24
N VAL A 407 -9.66 16.71 14.51
CA VAL A 407 -9.51 17.50 15.75
C VAL A 407 -10.53 18.64 15.83
N ASN A 408 -10.78 19.32 14.71
CA ASN A 408 -11.79 20.38 14.66
C ASN A 408 -13.21 19.82 14.87
N THR A 409 -13.51 18.68 14.26
CA THR A 409 -14.80 17.99 14.41
C THR A 409 -15.02 17.51 15.85
N ALA A 410 -13.99 16.92 16.47
CA ALA A 410 -14.02 16.51 17.87
C ALA A 410 -14.31 17.69 18.81
N ARG A 411 -13.67 18.84 18.57
CA ARG A 411 -13.95 20.07 19.33
C ARG A 411 -15.38 20.56 19.12
N ASN A 412 -15.88 20.56 17.89
CA ASN A 412 -17.22 21.08 17.56
C ASN A 412 -18.34 20.18 18.09
N LEU A 413 -18.12 18.88 18.19
CA LEU A 413 -19.10 17.90 18.67
C LEU A 413 -18.96 17.55 20.15
N ASP A 414 -17.94 18.09 20.84
CA ASP A 414 -17.59 17.76 22.23
C ASP A 414 -17.38 16.24 22.44
N LEU A 415 -16.59 15.64 21.54
CA LEU A 415 -16.22 14.22 21.56
C LEU A 415 -14.70 14.07 21.63
N SER A 416 -14.21 12.87 21.98
CA SER A 416 -12.78 12.58 21.91
C SER A 416 -12.31 12.48 20.45
N VAL A 417 -11.04 12.84 20.20
CA VAL A 417 -10.39 12.70 18.88
C VAL A 417 -10.49 11.27 18.38
N GLU A 418 -10.22 10.28 19.24
CA GLU A 418 -10.31 8.86 18.87
C GLU A 418 -11.73 8.44 18.49
N GLN A 419 -12.76 8.90 19.22
CA GLN A 419 -14.14 8.58 18.90
C GLN A 419 -14.52 9.13 17.52
N VAL A 420 -14.18 10.40 17.24
CA VAL A 420 -14.45 11.01 15.93
C VAL A 420 -13.66 10.34 14.81
N ALA A 421 -12.40 9.98 15.02
CA ALA A 421 -11.60 9.24 14.05
C ALA A 421 -12.25 7.89 13.68
N LEU A 422 -12.70 7.13 14.68
CA LEU A 422 -13.38 5.85 14.46
C LEU A 422 -14.72 6.02 13.74
N ASP A 423 -15.51 7.03 14.11
CA ASP A 423 -16.81 7.26 13.47
C ASP A 423 -16.67 7.81 12.05
N TRP A 424 -15.68 8.67 11.81
CA TRP A 424 -15.32 9.15 10.48
C TRP A 424 -14.92 7.98 9.58
N PHE A 425 -14.10 7.06 10.09
CA PHE A 425 -13.67 5.89 9.33
C PHE A 425 -14.79 4.89 9.08
N LYS A 426 -15.69 4.64 10.06
CA LYS A 426 -16.90 3.83 9.83
C LYS A 426 -17.77 4.43 8.73
N GLN A 427 -17.96 5.74 8.74
CA GLN A 427 -18.72 6.44 7.71
C GLN A 427 -18.04 6.30 6.35
N TYR A 428 -16.71 6.43 6.29
CA TYR A 428 -15.94 6.18 5.07
C TYR A 428 -16.13 4.75 4.54
N LEU A 429 -16.00 3.73 5.41
CA LEU A 429 -16.23 2.33 5.03
C LEU A 429 -17.68 2.10 4.56
N HIS A 430 -18.66 2.74 5.19
CA HIS A 430 -20.07 2.61 4.84
C HIS A 430 -20.36 3.08 3.40
N ILE A 431 -19.83 4.23 3.01
CA ILE A 431 -20.04 4.79 1.65
C ILE A 431 -19.07 4.22 0.60
N CYS A 432 -18.15 3.33 1.00
CA CYS A 432 -17.11 2.76 0.14
C CYS A 432 -17.28 1.24 -0.04
N VAL A 433 -17.20 0.45 1.03
CA VAL A 433 -17.12 -1.03 0.97
C VAL A 433 -18.39 -1.65 0.41
N ARG A 434 -19.54 -1.39 1.03
CA ARG A 434 -20.83 -1.94 0.59
C ARG A 434 -21.21 -1.52 -0.83
N PRO A 435 -21.07 -0.24 -1.21
CA PRO A 435 -21.40 0.18 -2.56
C PRO A 435 -20.49 -0.46 -3.60
N ILE A 436 -19.18 -0.51 -3.35
CA ILE A 436 -18.22 -1.08 -4.29
C ILE A 436 -18.40 -2.59 -4.50
N VAL A 437 -18.53 -3.36 -3.42
CA VAL A 437 -18.80 -4.81 -3.51
C VAL A 437 -20.16 -5.05 -4.18
N GLY A 438 -21.18 -4.27 -3.83
CA GLY A 438 -22.51 -4.37 -4.43
C GLY A 438 -22.55 -4.04 -5.93
N ILE A 439 -21.83 -2.99 -6.36
CA ILE A 439 -21.67 -2.62 -7.78
C ILE A 439 -21.00 -3.76 -8.55
N LEU A 440 -19.94 -4.34 -8.00
CA LEU A 440 -19.27 -5.47 -8.62
C LEU A 440 -20.20 -6.68 -8.76
N ASN A 441 -20.92 -7.05 -7.70
CA ASN A 441 -21.78 -8.25 -7.69
C ASN A 441 -22.99 -8.09 -8.61
N LYS A 442 -23.72 -6.98 -8.49
CA LYS A 442 -25.00 -6.77 -9.16
C LYS A 442 -24.84 -6.27 -10.60
N TYR A 443 -23.90 -5.37 -10.81
CA TYR A 443 -23.74 -4.66 -12.08
C TYR A 443 -22.55 -5.16 -12.89
N GLY A 444 -21.57 -5.78 -12.24
CA GLY A 444 -20.36 -6.27 -12.88
C GLY A 444 -19.33 -5.21 -13.17
N LEU A 445 -19.54 -3.98 -12.71
CA LEU A 445 -18.62 -2.86 -12.90
C LEU A 445 -17.55 -2.88 -11.82
N ALA A 446 -16.31 -2.69 -12.24
CA ALA A 446 -15.17 -2.46 -11.36
C ALA A 446 -14.36 -1.26 -11.84
N CYS A 447 -13.63 -0.68 -10.90
CA CYS A 447 -12.94 0.60 -11.03
C CYS A 447 -11.57 0.53 -10.35
N GLU A 448 -10.50 1.11 -10.91
CA GLU A 448 -9.21 1.26 -10.20
C GLU A 448 -9.32 2.24 -9.02
N PHE A 449 -9.90 1.76 -7.93
CA PHE A 449 -10.37 2.55 -6.78
C PHE A 449 -9.25 3.00 -5.83
N HIS A 450 -8.08 3.33 -6.37
CA HIS A 450 -6.93 3.82 -5.61
C HIS A 450 -7.09 5.29 -5.20
N GLN A 451 -6.26 5.77 -4.28
CA GLN A 451 -6.46 7.08 -3.62
C GLN A 451 -6.49 8.28 -4.57
N GLN A 452 -5.76 8.23 -5.70
CA GLN A 452 -5.76 9.33 -6.66
C GLN A 452 -7.08 9.42 -7.49
N ASN A 453 -7.83 8.32 -7.60
CA ASN A 453 -9.06 8.25 -8.39
C ASN A 453 -10.32 8.50 -7.55
N VAL A 454 -10.14 8.70 -6.24
CA VAL A 454 -11.24 8.86 -5.28
C VAL A 454 -11.20 10.26 -4.70
N MET A 455 -12.29 11.00 -4.92
CA MET A 455 -12.55 12.26 -4.24
C MET A 455 -13.68 12.07 -3.22
N ILE A 456 -13.56 12.69 -2.06
CA ILE A 456 -14.55 12.63 -0.98
C ILE A 456 -15.12 14.02 -0.76
N GLU A 457 -16.43 14.17 -0.90
CA GLU A 457 -17.16 15.35 -0.40
C GLU A 457 -17.40 15.18 1.10
N LEU A 458 -17.03 16.20 1.86
CA LEU A 458 -17.26 16.27 3.30
C LEU A 458 -18.55 17.04 3.58
N ASP A 459 -19.35 16.55 4.53
CA ASP A 459 -20.51 17.30 5.01
C ASP A 459 -20.09 18.50 5.88
N GLY A 460 -21.05 19.34 6.26
CA GLY A 460 -20.80 20.51 7.10
C GLY A 460 -20.28 20.20 8.51
N LYS A 461 -20.18 18.93 8.90
CA LYS A 461 -19.57 18.47 10.17
C LYS A 461 -18.17 17.87 9.96
N GLY A 462 -17.71 17.70 8.72
CA GLY A 462 -16.40 17.12 8.39
C GLY A 462 -16.42 15.61 8.15
N PHE A 463 -17.59 14.97 8.03
CA PHE A 463 -17.71 13.53 7.76
C PHE A 463 -17.83 13.24 6.26
N PRO A 464 -17.37 12.05 5.78
CA PRO A 464 -17.53 11.64 4.39
C PRO A 464 -19.02 11.50 4.03
N ALA A 465 -19.45 12.24 3.01
CA ALA A 465 -20.85 12.25 2.58
C ALA A 465 -21.07 11.58 1.22
N LYS A 466 -20.15 11.80 0.28
CA LYS A 466 -20.26 11.31 -1.09
C LYS A 466 -18.89 11.05 -1.69
N ILE A 467 -18.76 10.00 -2.50
CA ILE A 467 -17.56 9.69 -3.27
C ILE A 467 -17.77 10.07 -4.74
N TYR A 468 -16.77 10.74 -5.32
CA TYR A 468 -16.64 10.87 -6.76
C TYR A 468 -15.47 10.00 -7.22
N PHE A 469 -15.77 9.02 -8.07
CA PHE A 469 -14.75 8.25 -8.77
C PHE A 469 -14.40 8.93 -10.09
N ARG A 470 -13.11 8.97 -10.43
CA ARG A 470 -12.63 9.49 -11.71
C ARG A 470 -11.61 8.54 -12.34
N ASP A 471 -11.28 8.85 -13.58
CA ASP A 471 -10.32 8.13 -14.42
C ASP A 471 -10.90 6.95 -15.18
N ASN A 472 -11.10 7.18 -16.46
CA ASN A 472 -11.78 6.24 -17.33
C ASN A 472 -10.91 5.09 -17.81
N GLN A 473 -9.59 5.25 -17.74
CA GLN A 473 -8.69 4.12 -18.00
C GLN A 473 -8.94 3.00 -16.99
N GLY A 474 -9.45 3.36 -15.79
CA GLY A 474 -9.66 2.44 -14.69
C GLY A 474 -11.01 1.72 -14.67
N PHE A 475 -11.89 1.86 -15.68
CA PHE A 475 -13.16 1.10 -15.72
C PHE A 475 -12.99 -0.25 -16.43
N PHE A 476 -13.53 -1.29 -15.80
CA PHE A 476 -13.58 -2.64 -16.36
C PHE A 476 -14.82 -3.39 -15.85
N PHE A 477 -15.16 -4.48 -16.53
CA PHE A 477 -16.29 -5.33 -16.20
C PHE A 477 -15.85 -6.78 -16.02
N ARG A 478 -16.41 -7.47 -15.04
CA ARG A 478 -16.15 -8.91 -14.84
C ARG A 478 -16.80 -9.76 -15.94
N GLU A 479 -16.11 -10.79 -16.39
CA GLU A 479 -16.59 -11.78 -17.38
C GLU A 479 -17.98 -12.33 -17.01
N GLY A 480 -18.21 -12.68 -15.74
CA GLY A 480 -19.46 -13.26 -15.27
C GLY A 480 -20.68 -12.33 -15.33
N ARG A 481 -20.51 -11.06 -15.70
CA ARG A 481 -21.62 -10.12 -15.99
C ARG A 481 -21.57 -9.55 -17.40
N LYS A 482 -20.72 -10.09 -18.28
CA LYS A 482 -20.58 -9.64 -19.67
C LYS A 482 -21.92 -9.59 -20.41
N GLU A 483 -22.73 -10.64 -20.35
CA GLU A 483 -24.04 -10.67 -21.02
C GLU A 483 -24.99 -9.57 -20.54
N LEU A 484 -25.03 -9.31 -19.22
CA LEU A 484 -25.85 -8.24 -18.64
C LEU A 484 -25.44 -6.88 -19.21
N VAL A 485 -24.14 -6.63 -19.27
CA VAL A 485 -23.56 -5.36 -19.73
C VAL A 485 -23.75 -5.19 -21.25
N SER A 486 -23.49 -6.24 -22.04
CA SER A 486 -23.70 -6.24 -23.50
C SER A 486 -25.18 -6.10 -23.89
N ASN A 487 -26.11 -6.66 -23.12
CA ASN A 487 -27.55 -6.45 -23.34
C ASN A 487 -27.98 -5.01 -23.06
N ALA A 488 -27.38 -4.37 -22.05
CA ALA A 488 -27.66 -2.96 -21.73
C ALA A 488 -27.07 -2.00 -22.77
N LEU A 489 -25.87 -2.30 -23.29
CA LEU A 489 -25.22 -1.53 -24.35
C LEU A 489 -24.54 -2.47 -25.37
N PRO A 490 -25.20 -2.78 -26.50
CA PRO A 490 -24.60 -3.61 -27.53
C PRO A 490 -23.29 -3.01 -28.09
N GLY A 491 -22.27 -3.86 -28.23
CA GLY A 491 -20.93 -3.48 -28.69
C GLY A 491 -20.03 -2.83 -27.64
N ILE A 492 -20.44 -2.81 -26.37
CA ILE A 492 -19.57 -2.38 -25.27
C ILE A 492 -18.36 -3.31 -25.15
N ALA A 493 -17.19 -2.74 -24.85
CA ALA A 493 -15.93 -3.44 -24.66
C ALA A 493 -15.25 -4.00 -25.92
N ASP A 494 -15.87 -3.94 -27.10
CA ASP A 494 -15.30 -4.44 -28.36
C ASP A 494 -13.95 -3.76 -28.68
N GLU A 495 -13.90 -2.42 -28.60
CA GLU A 495 -12.68 -1.64 -28.81
C GLU A 495 -11.96 -1.31 -27.50
N SER A 496 -12.69 -1.19 -26.38
CA SER A 496 -12.10 -0.77 -25.11
C SER A 496 -11.42 -1.90 -24.34
N GLN A 497 -11.65 -3.15 -24.75
CA GLN A 497 -11.09 -4.37 -24.16
C GLN A 497 -11.20 -4.34 -22.63
N SER A 498 -12.39 -3.97 -22.15
CA SER A 498 -12.66 -3.66 -20.74
C SER A 498 -13.31 -4.82 -19.99
N ILE A 499 -13.45 -6.02 -20.60
CA ILE A 499 -13.84 -7.22 -19.88
C ILE A 499 -12.59 -7.89 -19.29
N ILE A 500 -12.62 -8.17 -18.00
CA ILE A 500 -11.56 -8.91 -17.30
C ILE A 500 -12.06 -10.28 -16.86
N ASP A 501 -11.15 -11.24 -16.80
CA ASP A 501 -11.45 -12.58 -16.31
C ASP A 501 -11.73 -12.60 -14.80
N GLU A 502 -12.35 -13.68 -14.34
CA GLU A 502 -12.77 -13.86 -12.95
C GLU A 502 -11.59 -14.10 -12.00
N GLU A 503 -10.52 -14.74 -12.46
CA GLU A 503 -9.40 -15.16 -11.62
C GLU A 503 -8.49 -13.98 -11.26
N SER A 504 -8.32 -13.02 -12.18
CA SER A 504 -7.54 -11.80 -11.96
C SER A 504 -8.25 -10.73 -11.13
N LEU A 505 -9.58 -10.82 -10.98
CA LEU A 505 -10.41 -9.82 -10.33
C LEU A 505 -10.02 -9.59 -8.86
N ALA A 506 -10.02 -10.64 -8.04
CA ALA A 506 -9.86 -10.50 -6.60
C ALA A 506 -8.49 -9.91 -6.20
N PRO A 507 -7.33 -10.39 -6.72
CA PRO A 507 -6.04 -9.79 -6.41
C PRO A 507 -5.93 -8.33 -6.86
N LYS A 508 -6.28 -8.03 -8.11
CA LYS A 508 -6.19 -6.68 -8.69
C LYS A 508 -7.07 -5.69 -7.93
N TYR A 509 -8.30 -6.10 -7.62
CA TYR A 509 -9.25 -5.23 -6.93
C TYR A 509 -8.90 -5.03 -5.46
N THR A 510 -8.39 -6.07 -4.79
CA THR A 510 -7.86 -5.96 -3.41
C THR A 510 -6.74 -4.93 -3.33
N TYR A 511 -5.82 -4.91 -4.31
CA TYR A 511 -4.77 -3.90 -4.34
C TYR A 511 -5.34 -2.47 -4.40
N TYR A 512 -6.28 -2.18 -5.31
CA TYR A 512 -6.80 -0.83 -5.46
C TYR A 512 -7.71 -0.41 -4.31
N LEU A 513 -8.70 -1.23 -3.95
CA LEU A 513 -9.71 -0.92 -2.93
C LEU A 513 -9.14 -1.00 -1.52
N VAL A 514 -8.36 -2.03 -1.21
CA VAL A 514 -7.92 -2.30 0.16
C VAL A 514 -6.51 -1.76 0.39
N THR A 515 -5.51 -2.27 -0.34
CA THR A 515 -4.10 -1.96 -0.08
C THR A 515 -3.76 -0.50 -0.32
N ASN A 516 -4.11 0.06 -1.49
CA ASN A 516 -3.79 1.43 -1.84
C ASN A 516 -4.74 2.42 -1.14
N ASN A 517 -6.02 2.09 -1.08
CA ASN A 517 -7.06 3.00 -0.59
C ASN A 517 -7.36 2.84 0.91
N ILE A 518 -8.13 1.83 1.31
CA ILE A 518 -8.65 1.73 2.69
C ILE A 518 -7.51 1.68 3.72
N LEU A 519 -6.47 0.89 3.48
CA LEU A 519 -5.33 0.80 4.39
C LEU A 519 -4.50 2.07 4.42
N GLY A 520 -4.48 2.86 3.34
CA GLY A 520 -3.85 4.17 3.37
C GLY A 520 -4.60 5.17 4.26
N VAL A 521 -5.93 5.06 4.38
CA VAL A 521 -6.72 5.84 5.36
C VAL A 521 -6.45 5.36 6.79
N VAL A 522 -6.40 4.04 7.00
CA VAL A 522 -6.00 3.46 8.31
C VAL A 522 -4.64 3.99 8.74
N ASN A 523 -3.67 3.94 7.83
CA ASN A 523 -2.33 4.43 8.06
C ASN A 523 -2.32 5.94 8.38
N ALA A 524 -3.03 6.76 7.62
CA ALA A 524 -3.09 8.19 7.87
C ALA A 524 -3.67 8.52 9.26
N LEU A 525 -4.72 7.83 9.68
CA LEU A 525 -5.28 7.97 11.04
C LEU A 525 -4.30 7.50 12.12
N GLY A 526 -3.61 6.37 11.88
CA GLY A 526 -2.64 5.76 12.79
C GLY A 526 -1.37 6.60 12.99
N CYS A 527 -0.70 6.95 11.90
CA CYS A 527 0.54 7.76 11.92
C CYS A 527 0.34 9.14 12.53
N ASN A 528 -0.85 9.74 12.38
CA ASN A 528 -1.21 11.00 13.04
C ASN A 528 -1.70 10.83 14.49
N GLN A 529 -1.63 9.61 15.05
CA GLN A 529 -2.04 9.25 16.41
C GLN A 529 -3.50 9.61 16.73
N LEU A 530 -4.38 9.49 15.73
CA LEU A 530 -5.81 9.81 15.88
C LEU A 530 -6.60 8.60 16.35
N ALA A 531 -6.19 7.39 15.98
CA ALA A 531 -6.77 6.14 16.43
C ALA A 531 -5.74 5.00 16.34
N ASP A 532 -5.95 3.94 17.13
CA ASP A 532 -5.15 2.72 17.04
C ASP A 532 -5.43 1.96 15.74
N GLU A 533 -4.37 1.59 14.99
CA GLU A 533 -4.51 0.91 13.71
C GLU A 533 -5.19 -0.46 13.82
N ARG A 534 -5.01 -1.20 14.91
CA ARG A 534 -5.68 -2.51 15.07
C ARG A 534 -7.19 -2.34 15.24
N LYS A 535 -7.63 -1.31 15.97
CA LYS A 535 -9.07 -0.98 16.03
C LYS A 535 -9.64 -0.66 14.65
N LEU A 536 -8.90 0.09 13.82
CA LEU A 536 -9.31 0.43 12.45
C LEU A 536 -9.31 -0.81 11.53
N ILE A 537 -8.26 -1.64 11.58
CA ILE A 537 -8.18 -2.93 10.85
C ILE A 537 -9.37 -3.82 11.20
N ASN A 538 -9.76 -3.88 12.49
CA ASN A 538 -10.91 -4.64 12.92
C ASN A 538 -12.23 -4.13 12.31
N LEU A 539 -12.35 -2.81 12.08
CA LEU A 539 -13.50 -2.24 11.36
C LEU A 539 -13.47 -2.65 9.88
N VAL A 540 -12.30 -2.67 9.24
CA VAL A 540 -12.17 -3.15 7.85
C VAL A 540 -12.61 -4.60 7.73
N TYR A 541 -12.08 -5.49 8.59
CA TYR A 541 -12.46 -6.91 8.59
C TYR A 541 -13.98 -7.08 8.74
N LYS A 542 -14.59 -6.40 9.71
CA LYS A 542 -16.04 -6.49 9.96
C LYS A 542 -16.87 -6.01 8.78
N SER A 543 -16.51 -4.89 8.16
CA SER A 543 -17.24 -4.32 7.02
C SER A 543 -17.25 -5.28 5.82
N PHE A 544 -16.16 -6.01 5.57
CA PHE A 544 -16.13 -7.04 4.52
C PHE A 544 -16.84 -8.32 4.97
N LYS A 545 -16.65 -8.76 6.22
CA LYS A 545 -17.29 -9.97 6.75
C LYS A 545 -18.82 -9.91 6.69
N GLU A 546 -19.41 -8.73 6.87
CA GLU A 546 -20.85 -8.52 6.72
C GLU A 546 -21.38 -8.83 5.31
N LEU A 547 -20.53 -8.76 4.29
CA LEU A 547 -20.87 -8.97 2.88
C LEU A 547 -20.46 -10.35 2.36
N GLU A 548 -19.82 -11.19 3.18
CA GLU A 548 -19.26 -12.49 2.75
C GLU A 548 -20.31 -13.40 2.12
N ASN A 549 -21.52 -13.44 2.68
CA ASN A 549 -22.61 -14.26 2.14
C ASN A 549 -23.32 -13.63 0.92
N GLU A 550 -23.11 -12.33 0.68
CA GLU A 550 -23.66 -11.59 -0.47
C GLU A 550 -22.69 -11.57 -1.66
N ASP A 551 -21.43 -11.98 -1.45
CA ASP A 551 -20.40 -11.97 -2.48
C ASP A 551 -20.42 -13.21 -3.36
N GLU A 552 -20.78 -13.01 -4.63
CA GLU A 552 -20.79 -14.05 -5.66
C GLU A 552 -19.43 -14.17 -6.39
N THR A 553 -18.46 -13.30 -6.07
CA THR A 553 -17.21 -13.15 -6.84
C THR A 553 -15.99 -13.79 -6.18
N GLY A 554 -16.08 -14.12 -4.88
CA GLY A 554 -14.95 -14.59 -4.09
C GLY A 554 -13.96 -13.49 -3.68
N LEU A 555 -14.24 -12.23 -4.01
CA LEU A 555 -13.44 -11.06 -3.60
C LEU A 555 -13.37 -10.94 -2.08
N VAL A 556 -14.50 -11.03 -1.39
CA VAL A 556 -14.59 -10.86 0.06
C VAL A 556 -13.83 -11.97 0.77
N ASP A 557 -14.02 -13.23 0.33
CA ASP A 557 -13.28 -14.38 0.83
C ASP A 557 -11.76 -14.18 0.63
N TYR A 558 -11.34 -13.74 -0.55
CA TYR A 558 -9.94 -13.41 -0.84
C TYR A 558 -9.40 -12.34 0.12
N ILE A 559 -10.15 -11.25 0.35
CA ILE A 559 -9.72 -10.14 1.21
C ILE A 559 -9.55 -10.60 2.67
N ILE A 560 -10.50 -11.33 3.24
CA ILE A 560 -10.53 -11.58 4.69
C ILE A 560 -9.92 -12.92 5.12
N ASN A 561 -9.83 -13.91 4.22
CA ASN A 561 -9.37 -15.27 4.57
C ASN A 561 -7.99 -15.62 4.03
N LYS A 562 -7.48 -14.97 2.97
CA LYS A 562 -6.13 -15.27 2.46
C LYS A 562 -5.03 -14.83 3.42
N ARG A 563 -3.97 -15.64 3.51
CA ARG A 563 -2.76 -15.34 4.32
C ARG A 563 -1.97 -14.15 3.81
N SER A 564 -1.87 -14.05 2.48
CA SER A 564 -1.17 -12.97 1.79
C SER A 564 -2.02 -12.48 0.63
N TRP A 565 -1.84 -11.22 0.27
CA TRP A 565 -2.40 -10.63 -0.95
C TRP A 565 -1.30 -10.44 -1.97
N TYR A 566 -1.67 -10.56 -3.24
CA TYR A 566 -0.77 -10.26 -4.34
C TYR A 566 -0.83 -8.76 -4.63
N THR A 567 0.22 -8.01 -4.29
CA THR A 567 0.23 -6.53 -4.37
C THR A 567 1.37 -6.01 -5.24
N LYS A 568 1.16 -4.83 -5.83
CA LYS A 568 2.13 -4.18 -6.72
C LYS A 568 3.39 -3.73 -5.98
N GLY A 569 4.54 -4.15 -6.49
CA GLY A 569 5.88 -3.71 -6.06
C GLY A 569 6.38 -2.52 -6.88
N ASN A 570 6.31 -1.32 -6.31
CA ASN A 570 6.73 -0.08 -6.99
C ASN A 570 8.26 0.06 -7.06
N LEU A 571 8.99 -0.42 -6.04
CA LEU A 571 10.45 -0.35 -6.00
C LEU A 571 11.08 -1.33 -6.97
N ILE A 572 10.66 -2.60 -6.97
CA ILE A 572 11.22 -3.60 -7.89
C ILE A 572 10.88 -3.28 -9.36
N THR A 573 9.69 -2.71 -9.62
CA THR A 573 9.30 -2.19 -10.94
C THR A 573 10.20 -1.01 -11.35
N SER A 574 10.50 -0.11 -10.41
CA SER A 574 11.44 1.00 -10.64
C SER A 574 12.88 0.53 -10.89
N LEU A 575 13.37 -0.46 -10.14
CA LEU A 575 14.72 -1.02 -10.26
C LEU A 575 14.96 -1.70 -11.62
N GLN A 576 13.93 -2.36 -12.16
CA GLN A 576 13.97 -2.96 -13.49
C GLN A 576 13.67 -1.95 -14.62
N ASN A 577 13.40 -0.68 -14.29
CA ASN A 577 13.05 0.39 -15.22
C ASN A 577 11.87 0.06 -16.15
N ILE A 578 10.95 -0.79 -15.70
CA ILE A 578 9.73 -1.15 -16.44
C ILE A 578 8.89 0.11 -16.68
N ASN A 579 8.36 0.26 -17.91
CA ASN A 579 7.38 1.27 -18.24
C ASN A 579 5.99 0.64 -18.21
N GLU A 580 5.19 0.97 -17.21
CA GLU A 580 3.87 0.33 -17.01
C GLU A 580 2.90 0.58 -18.17
N ALA A 581 3.15 1.60 -19.00
CA ALA A 581 2.33 1.90 -20.18
C ALA A 581 2.54 0.91 -21.34
N ASP A 582 3.65 0.17 -21.35
CA ASP A 582 4.00 -0.79 -22.41
C ASP A 582 3.55 -2.22 -22.10
N GLU A 583 3.08 -2.46 -20.87
CA GLU A 583 2.77 -3.78 -20.33
C GLU A 583 1.28 -4.15 -20.43
N ASN A 584 0.95 -5.44 -20.23
CA ASN A 584 -0.43 -5.92 -20.24
C ASN A 584 -1.24 -5.28 -19.10
N LEU A 585 -2.49 -4.91 -19.40
CA LEU A 585 -3.51 -4.40 -18.48
C LEU A 585 -3.75 -5.26 -17.23
N GLU A 586 -3.56 -6.58 -17.33
CA GLU A 586 -3.76 -7.49 -16.20
C GLU A 586 -2.70 -7.27 -15.11
N TYR A 587 -1.43 -7.17 -15.49
CA TYR A 587 -0.29 -7.01 -14.57
C TYR A 587 0.76 -6.04 -15.15
N PRO A 588 0.52 -4.72 -15.08
CA PRO A 588 1.39 -3.72 -15.72
C PRO A 588 2.68 -3.43 -14.93
N ALA A 589 2.95 -4.21 -13.89
CA ALA A 589 4.05 -4.03 -12.96
C ALA A 589 4.38 -5.37 -12.30
N VAL A 590 5.44 -5.41 -11.50
CA VAL A 590 5.76 -6.59 -10.71
C VAL A 590 4.82 -6.67 -9.51
N PHE A 591 4.28 -7.85 -9.25
CA PHE A 591 3.44 -8.13 -8.08
C PHE A 591 4.09 -9.17 -7.18
N LEU A 592 3.89 -9.00 -5.86
CA LEU A 592 4.54 -9.77 -4.80
C LEU A 592 3.53 -10.15 -3.73
N ASP A 593 3.74 -11.30 -3.07
CA ASP A 593 2.96 -11.68 -1.91
C ASP A 593 3.26 -10.77 -0.72
N THR A 594 2.23 -10.10 -0.23
CA THR A 594 2.31 -9.21 0.94
C THR A 594 1.44 -9.76 2.06
N PRO A 595 1.95 -9.84 3.29
CA PRO A 595 1.18 -10.30 4.44
C PRO A 595 -0.16 -9.56 4.59
N ASN A 596 -1.27 -10.29 4.67
CA ASN A 596 -2.59 -9.68 4.86
C ASN A 596 -2.68 -9.15 6.32
N PRO A 597 -2.91 -7.84 6.54
CA PRO A 597 -3.00 -7.25 7.87
C PRO A 597 -4.34 -7.55 8.56
N LEU A 598 -5.40 -7.88 7.82
CA LEU A 598 -6.73 -8.17 8.39
C LEU A 598 -6.72 -9.43 9.26
N ASN A 599 -5.77 -10.35 9.04
CA ASN A 599 -5.59 -11.51 9.90
C ASN A 599 -5.29 -11.13 11.36
N LYS A 600 -4.80 -9.90 11.62
CA LYS A 600 -4.60 -9.40 12.98
C LYS A 600 -5.88 -9.27 13.80
N TYR A 601 -7.05 -9.36 13.17
CA TYR A 601 -8.32 -9.54 13.87
C TYR A 601 -8.31 -10.73 14.84
N PHE A 602 -7.54 -11.77 14.52
CA PHE A 602 -7.40 -13.00 15.31
C PHE A 602 -6.09 -13.08 16.09
N PHE A 603 -5.26 -12.03 16.05
CA PHE A 603 -3.94 -12.03 16.68
C PHE A 603 -4.03 -11.89 18.20
N SER A 604 -3.45 -12.84 18.91
CA SER A 604 -3.39 -12.86 20.37
C SER A 604 -2.12 -12.19 20.91
N ASP A 605 -2.30 -11.02 21.51
CA ASP A 605 -1.22 -10.35 22.26
C ASP A 605 -0.76 -11.20 23.45
N LYS A 606 -1.62 -12.02 24.06
CA LYS A 606 -1.23 -12.84 25.22
C LYS A 606 -0.18 -13.90 24.86
N LEU A 607 -0.22 -14.44 23.63
CA LEU A 607 0.76 -15.42 23.16
C LEU A 607 2.01 -14.76 22.58
N ILE A 608 1.84 -13.75 21.74
CA ILE A 608 2.96 -13.24 20.91
C ILE A 608 3.52 -11.90 21.41
N LYS A 609 2.69 -11.09 22.10
CA LYS A 609 3.03 -9.73 22.58
C LYS A 609 2.66 -9.50 24.04
N PRO A 610 3.05 -10.40 24.98
CA PRO A 610 2.64 -10.25 26.37
C PRO A 610 3.15 -8.93 26.96
N LYS A 611 2.30 -8.23 27.71
CA LYS A 611 2.59 -6.91 28.30
C LYS A 611 3.07 -6.99 29.76
N THR A 612 3.49 -8.18 30.19
CA THR A 612 3.90 -8.48 31.57
C THR A 612 5.10 -9.42 31.55
N ASN A 613 5.91 -9.38 32.62
CA ASN A 613 6.98 -10.35 32.86
C ASN A 613 6.64 -11.27 34.07
N GLU A 614 5.40 -11.20 34.56
CA GLU A 614 4.90 -12.02 35.67
C GLU A 614 4.43 -13.40 35.19
N ILE A 615 4.17 -14.31 36.13
CA ILE A 615 3.54 -15.61 35.84
C ILE A 615 2.16 -15.38 35.22
N VAL A 616 1.94 -15.94 34.02
CA VAL A 616 0.69 -15.80 33.27
C VAL A 616 -0.22 -17.00 33.41
N TYR A 617 0.34 -18.16 33.78
CA TYR A 617 -0.40 -19.39 33.98
C TYR A 617 0.38 -20.33 34.91
N SER A 618 -0.32 -21.05 35.77
CA SER A 618 0.25 -22.09 36.62
C SER A 618 -0.75 -23.21 36.87
N ARG A 619 -0.24 -24.42 37.03
CA ARG A 619 -1.03 -25.62 37.30
C ARG A 619 -0.30 -26.53 38.27
N TYR A 620 -1.04 -27.04 39.23
CA TYR A 620 -0.59 -28.08 40.14
C TYR A 620 -1.07 -29.44 39.64
N PHE A 621 -0.15 -30.40 39.55
CA PHE A 621 -0.45 -31.79 39.17
C PHE A 621 -0.42 -32.65 40.44
N GLU A 622 -1.58 -33.13 40.87
CA GLU A 622 -1.74 -33.86 42.13
C GLU A 622 -1.01 -35.20 42.13
N GLU A 623 -1.03 -35.95 41.02
CA GLU A 623 -0.42 -37.29 40.94
C GLU A 623 1.10 -37.22 41.06
N GLU A 624 1.72 -36.27 40.37
CA GLU A 624 3.16 -36.03 40.39
C GLU A 624 3.62 -35.14 41.55
N ASN A 625 2.67 -34.51 42.26
CA ASN A 625 2.90 -33.52 43.31
C ASN A 625 3.90 -32.42 42.86
N VAL A 626 3.60 -31.79 41.73
CA VAL A 626 4.45 -30.77 41.12
C VAL A 626 3.65 -29.54 40.72
N ASN A 627 4.18 -28.35 41.02
CA ASN A 627 3.64 -27.09 40.53
C ASN A 627 4.43 -26.64 39.31
N ILE A 628 3.75 -26.39 38.20
CA ILE A 628 4.36 -25.91 36.96
C ILE A 628 3.76 -24.56 36.60
N SER A 629 4.60 -23.58 36.29
CA SER A 629 4.17 -22.22 35.93
C SER A 629 4.97 -21.65 34.78
N ILE A 630 4.38 -20.72 34.05
CA ILE A 630 5.03 -20.05 32.90
C ILE A 630 4.95 -18.54 33.01
N ARG A 631 6.01 -17.85 32.56
CA ARG A 631 6.03 -16.39 32.37
C ARG A 631 6.74 -16.02 31.07
N PRO A 632 6.45 -14.85 30.49
CA PRO A 632 7.21 -14.32 29.35
C PRO A 632 8.70 -14.23 29.63
N PHE A 633 9.51 -14.46 28.60
CA PHE A 633 10.96 -14.33 28.62
C PHE A 633 11.37 -12.88 28.85
N ASP A 634 12.32 -12.67 29.76
CA ASP A 634 12.89 -11.36 30.07
C ASP A 634 14.37 -11.39 29.68
N ILE A 635 14.71 -10.75 28.54
CA ILE A 635 16.06 -10.80 27.97
C ILE A 635 17.15 -10.33 28.94
N GLU A 636 16.84 -9.42 29.86
CA GLU A 636 17.83 -8.90 30.81
C GLU A 636 18.10 -9.90 31.96
N LYS A 637 17.13 -10.77 32.28
CA LYS A 637 17.22 -11.75 33.37
C LYS A 637 17.63 -13.14 32.89
N ASP A 638 17.07 -13.57 31.77
CA ASP A 638 17.01 -14.98 31.37
C ASP A 638 18.04 -15.33 30.30
N PHE A 639 18.60 -14.34 29.59
CA PHE A 639 19.44 -14.57 28.43
C PHE A 639 20.63 -15.49 28.70
N GLU A 640 21.37 -15.25 29.79
CA GLU A 640 22.55 -16.05 30.15
C GLU A 640 22.18 -17.51 30.46
N MET A 641 21.02 -17.73 31.09
CA MET A 641 20.49 -19.06 31.38
C MET A 641 20.11 -19.78 30.08
N ILE A 642 19.38 -19.11 29.19
CA ILE A 642 18.99 -19.68 27.89
C ILE A 642 20.22 -19.97 27.00
N HIS A 643 21.22 -19.09 27.00
CA HIS A 643 22.48 -19.34 26.29
C HIS A 643 23.15 -20.63 26.79
N GLU A 644 23.23 -20.82 28.11
CA GLU A 644 23.76 -22.06 28.68
C GLU A 644 22.93 -23.29 28.27
N TRP A 645 21.60 -23.19 28.30
CA TRP A 645 20.69 -24.26 27.91
C TRP A 645 20.91 -24.74 26.47
N PHE A 646 21.00 -23.82 25.51
CA PHE A 646 21.26 -24.16 24.10
C PHE A 646 22.66 -24.73 23.86
N ASN A 647 23.62 -24.46 24.75
CA ASN A 647 24.97 -25.00 24.69
C ASN A 647 25.12 -26.40 25.31
N ARG A 648 24.07 -26.96 25.92
CA ARG A 648 24.08 -28.35 26.45
C ARG A 648 24.11 -29.38 25.33
N GLU A 649 24.81 -30.49 25.54
CA GLU A 649 25.04 -31.53 24.52
C GLU A 649 23.76 -32.10 23.90
N HIS A 650 22.66 -32.22 24.66
CA HIS A 650 21.39 -32.73 24.13
C HIS A 650 20.61 -31.72 23.28
N ALA A 651 20.92 -30.42 23.38
CA ALA A 651 20.24 -29.35 22.64
C ALA A 651 20.80 -29.17 21.22
N LYS A 652 22.13 -29.28 21.07
CA LYS A 652 22.88 -28.97 19.83
C LYS A 652 22.32 -29.62 18.55
N PRO A 653 21.98 -30.93 18.53
CA PRO A 653 21.56 -31.57 17.28
C PRO A 653 20.25 -31.03 16.70
N PHE A 654 19.38 -30.48 17.56
CA PHE A 654 18.02 -30.09 17.18
C PHE A 654 17.84 -28.58 17.07
N TRP A 655 18.47 -27.80 17.96
CA TRP A 655 18.27 -26.35 18.01
C TRP A 655 19.31 -25.57 17.20
N LYS A 656 20.56 -26.04 17.12
CA LYS A 656 21.65 -25.35 16.39
C LYS A 656 21.84 -23.87 16.80
N MET A 657 21.61 -23.58 18.09
CA MET A 657 21.72 -22.24 18.69
C MET A 657 22.88 -22.13 19.70
N ASP A 658 23.84 -23.06 19.65
CA ASP A 658 25.03 -23.14 20.51
C ASP A 658 26.16 -22.16 20.10
N GLY A 659 25.79 -21.06 19.42
CA GLY A 659 26.70 -20.04 18.91
C GLY A 659 27.13 -19.00 19.95
N PRO A 660 27.90 -17.98 19.50
CA PRO A 660 28.27 -16.82 20.30
C PRO A 660 27.04 -16.11 20.91
N LYS A 661 27.22 -15.55 22.12
CA LYS A 661 26.16 -14.75 22.79
C LYS A 661 25.64 -13.61 21.93
N ARG A 662 26.51 -12.97 21.13
CA ARG A 662 26.14 -11.90 20.20
C ARG A 662 25.04 -12.32 19.23
N ASP A 663 25.14 -13.52 18.67
CA ASP A 663 24.23 -14.01 17.63
C ASP A 663 22.89 -14.44 18.25
N LEU A 664 22.93 -15.09 19.42
CA LEU A 664 21.73 -15.42 20.18
C LEU A 664 21.00 -14.16 20.67
N GLU A 665 21.75 -13.14 21.13
CA GLU A 665 21.18 -11.86 21.54
C GLU A 665 20.53 -11.15 20.35
N LEU A 666 21.18 -11.15 19.18
CA LEU A 666 20.59 -10.63 17.95
C LEU A 666 19.25 -11.31 17.64
N TRP A 667 19.20 -12.65 17.70
CA TRP A 667 17.96 -13.41 17.48
C TRP A 667 16.85 -13.03 18.47
N PHE A 668 17.14 -12.93 19.76
CA PHE A 668 16.12 -12.50 20.73
C PHE A 668 15.68 -11.05 20.52
N ARG A 669 16.61 -10.16 20.19
CA ARG A 669 16.30 -8.74 19.91
C ARG A 669 15.47 -8.56 18.65
N THR A 670 15.49 -9.51 17.72
CA THR A 670 14.61 -9.48 16.55
C THR A 670 13.28 -10.18 16.76
N ILE A 671 13.25 -11.24 17.56
CA ILE A 671 12.03 -12.03 17.77
C ILE A 671 11.06 -11.40 18.76
N LEU A 672 11.54 -10.80 19.85
CA LEU A 672 10.70 -10.16 20.86
C LEU A 672 9.83 -9.02 20.28
N PRO A 673 10.35 -8.16 19.39
CA PRO A 673 9.51 -7.19 18.69
C PRO A 673 8.80 -7.78 17.47
N SER A 674 8.96 -9.05 17.08
CA SER A 674 8.26 -9.68 15.93
C SER A 674 6.77 -10.00 16.20
N ASP A 675 5.99 -10.24 15.15
CA ASP A 675 4.62 -10.77 15.27
C ASP A 675 4.57 -12.27 14.94
N GLU A 676 5.75 -12.90 14.83
CA GLU A 676 5.88 -14.31 14.49
C GLU A 676 5.78 -15.17 15.72
N GLN A 677 6.57 -14.86 16.76
CA GLN A 677 6.64 -15.70 17.94
C GLN A 677 7.10 -14.91 19.17
N HIS A 678 6.92 -15.53 20.33
CA HIS A 678 7.47 -15.06 21.60
C HIS A 678 8.09 -16.24 22.35
N SER A 679 8.90 -15.97 23.37
CA SER A 679 9.50 -17.02 24.22
C SER A 679 8.99 -16.90 25.65
N PHE A 680 8.74 -18.03 26.31
CA PHE A 680 8.31 -18.11 27.70
C PHE A 680 9.25 -19.03 28.48
N ILE A 681 9.46 -18.69 29.75
CA ILE A 681 10.21 -19.51 30.70
C ILE A 681 9.23 -20.30 31.56
N GLY A 682 9.43 -21.61 31.56
CA GLY A 682 8.70 -22.57 32.36
C GLY A 682 9.45 -22.98 33.61
N TYR A 683 8.73 -22.99 34.72
CA TYR A 683 9.20 -23.34 36.05
C TYR A 683 8.54 -24.63 36.52
N VAL A 684 9.31 -25.46 37.19
CA VAL A 684 8.87 -26.69 37.85
C VAL A 684 9.32 -26.58 39.31
N ASN A 685 8.37 -26.50 40.24
CA ASN A 685 8.61 -26.22 41.66
C ASN A 685 9.56 -25.02 41.85
N ASP A 686 9.24 -23.89 41.20
CA ASP A 686 9.99 -22.63 41.23
C ASP A 686 11.41 -22.68 40.63
N VAL A 687 11.79 -23.78 39.96
CA VAL A 687 13.05 -23.92 39.23
C VAL A 687 12.81 -23.77 37.73
N PRO A 688 13.49 -22.86 37.01
CA PRO A 688 13.36 -22.76 35.56
C PRO A 688 13.95 -24.00 34.89
N GLN A 689 13.17 -24.67 34.04
CA GLN A 689 13.54 -25.97 33.47
C GLN A 689 13.20 -26.15 31.99
N PHE A 690 12.32 -25.33 31.43
CA PHE A 690 11.92 -25.43 30.03
C PHE A 690 11.64 -24.05 29.44
N SER A 691 11.67 -23.96 28.12
CA SER A 691 11.09 -22.84 27.39
C SER A 691 10.04 -23.36 26.40
N PHE A 692 9.00 -22.57 26.18
CA PHE A 692 8.09 -22.80 25.08
C PHE A 692 7.91 -21.51 24.30
N GLU A 693 7.78 -21.64 22.98
CA GLU A 693 7.79 -20.52 22.06
C GLU A 693 6.55 -20.63 21.18
N PRO A 694 5.42 -20.02 21.58
CA PRO A 694 4.26 -19.99 20.71
C PRO A 694 4.58 -19.11 19.49
N TYR A 695 4.18 -19.60 18.32
CA TYR A 695 4.35 -18.89 17.06
C TYR A 695 3.01 -18.78 16.31
N TRP A 696 2.91 -17.82 15.41
CA TRP A 696 1.74 -17.57 14.60
C TRP A 696 2.03 -17.92 13.12
N PRO A 697 1.49 -19.05 12.60
CA PRO A 697 1.68 -19.50 11.21
C PRO A 697 1.40 -18.45 10.13
N MET A 698 0.57 -17.45 10.43
CA MET A 698 0.29 -16.35 9.49
C MET A 698 1.48 -15.45 9.21
N ARG A 699 2.51 -15.53 10.04
CA ARG A 699 3.78 -14.82 9.88
C ARG A 699 4.96 -15.79 9.81
N ASP A 700 4.86 -16.96 10.43
CA ASP A 700 5.88 -18.00 10.32
C ASP A 700 5.89 -18.72 8.95
N VAL A 701 7.06 -19.22 8.55
CA VAL A 701 7.31 -19.94 7.30
C VAL A 701 6.49 -21.22 7.17
N VAL A 702 6.13 -21.89 8.28
CA VAL A 702 5.33 -23.11 8.26
C VAL A 702 3.92 -22.89 7.68
N GLY A 703 3.38 -21.67 7.82
CA GLY A 703 2.07 -21.34 7.27
C GLY A 703 2.01 -21.28 5.74
N ALA A 704 3.14 -21.42 5.05
CA ALA A 704 3.19 -21.59 3.60
C ALA A 704 3.06 -23.06 3.14
N TYR A 705 3.10 -24.03 4.06
CA TYR A 705 3.09 -25.47 3.76
C TYR A 705 1.72 -26.13 3.91
N TYR A 706 0.70 -25.36 4.33
CA TYR A 706 -0.69 -25.81 4.44
C TYR A 706 -1.63 -24.59 4.39
N ASP A 707 -2.93 -24.82 4.29
CA ASP A 707 -3.95 -23.76 4.34
C ASP A 707 -4.09 -23.20 5.77
N ALA A 708 -3.13 -22.37 6.17
CA ALA A 708 -3.07 -21.76 7.49
C ALA A 708 -4.25 -20.83 7.75
N LEU A 709 -4.92 -21.01 8.89
CA LEU A 709 -5.97 -20.12 9.36
C LEU A 709 -5.37 -19.09 10.34
N PRO A 710 -5.91 -17.86 10.39
CA PRO A 710 -5.41 -16.86 11.32
C PRO A 710 -5.66 -17.16 12.80
N THR A 711 -6.50 -18.15 13.11
CA THR A 711 -6.71 -18.72 14.45
C THR A 711 -5.74 -19.84 14.82
N ASP A 712 -4.90 -20.27 13.90
CA ASP A 712 -3.89 -21.30 14.16
C ASP A 712 -2.72 -20.68 14.92
N TYR A 713 -2.20 -21.42 15.89
CA TYR A 713 -0.95 -21.10 16.58
C TYR A 713 -0.10 -22.35 16.60
N GLY A 714 1.22 -22.25 16.66
CA GLY A 714 2.07 -23.40 16.91
C GLY A 714 2.94 -23.18 18.13
N THR A 715 3.74 -24.16 18.48
CA THR A 715 4.73 -23.98 19.56
C THR A 715 5.99 -24.80 19.34
N HIS A 716 7.14 -24.16 19.53
CA HIS A 716 8.39 -24.87 19.80
C HIS A 716 8.53 -25.10 21.30
N PHE A 717 9.15 -26.22 21.68
CA PHE A 717 9.27 -26.60 23.09
C PHE A 717 10.65 -27.19 23.38
N PHE A 718 11.31 -26.64 24.39
CA PHE A 718 12.64 -27.06 24.82
C PHE A 718 12.65 -27.41 26.31
N VAL A 719 13.25 -28.55 26.67
CA VAL A 719 13.46 -28.94 28.07
C VAL A 719 14.96 -28.98 28.36
N ALA A 720 15.38 -28.18 29.33
CA ALA A 720 16.77 -28.07 29.75
C ALA A 720 17.20 -29.26 30.63
N GLU A 721 16.30 -29.75 31.49
CA GLU A 721 16.55 -30.86 32.42
C GLU A 721 16.55 -32.22 31.71
N THR A 722 17.55 -33.05 32.01
CA THR A 722 17.73 -34.37 31.40
C THR A 722 17.46 -35.52 32.39
N GLN A 723 17.46 -35.24 33.70
CA GLN A 723 17.14 -36.21 34.75
C GLN A 723 15.67 -36.63 34.64
N LYS A 724 15.42 -37.93 34.45
CA LYS A 724 14.09 -38.49 34.13
C LYS A 724 13.04 -38.19 35.21
N ASP A 725 13.44 -38.16 36.46
CA ASP A 725 12.62 -37.91 37.65
C ASP A 725 12.36 -36.42 37.92
N LYS A 726 13.05 -35.52 37.20
CA LYS A 726 12.94 -34.07 37.40
C LYS A 726 12.47 -33.30 36.17
N LYS A 727 12.44 -33.91 35.00
CA LYS A 727 12.18 -33.21 33.73
C LYS A 727 10.71 -32.87 33.46
N PHE A 728 9.76 -33.62 34.05
CA PHE A 728 8.29 -33.48 33.90
C PHE A 728 7.79 -33.07 32.50
N SER A 729 8.42 -33.58 31.43
CA SER A 729 8.26 -33.02 30.08
C SER A 729 6.84 -33.10 29.54
N PHE A 730 6.05 -34.10 29.96
CA PHE A 730 4.66 -34.24 29.53
C PHE A 730 3.77 -33.17 30.20
N GLN A 731 3.85 -33.04 31.52
CA GLN A 731 3.12 -32.06 32.32
C GLN A 731 3.49 -30.62 31.94
N SER A 732 4.78 -30.35 31.67
CA SER A 732 5.22 -29.04 31.18
C SER A 732 4.62 -28.67 29.82
N PHE A 733 4.45 -29.65 28.93
CA PHE A 733 3.80 -29.44 27.63
C PHE A 733 2.28 -29.28 27.78
N GLN A 734 1.65 -30.01 28.72
CA GLN A 734 0.24 -29.79 29.08
C GLN A 734 0.02 -28.35 29.54
N VAL A 735 0.89 -27.79 30.39
CA VAL A 735 0.80 -26.38 30.81
C VAL A 735 0.87 -25.42 29.63
N ALA A 736 1.76 -25.66 28.66
CA ALA A 736 1.84 -24.82 27.46
C ALA A 736 0.55 -24.90 26.62
N LEU A 737 0.00 -26.10 26.42
CA LEU A 737 -1.26 -26.30 25.69
C LEU A 737 -2.48 -25.77 26.44
N ASP A 738 -2.53 -25.91 27.76
CA ASP A 738 -3.58 -25.35 28.61
C ASP A 738 -3.61 -23.83 28.46
N TYR A 739 -2.44 -23.18 28.47
CA TYR A 739 -2.34 -21.75 28.27
C TYR A 739 -2.75 -21.35 26.84
N ILE A 740 -2.26 -22.03 25.81
CA ILE A 740 -2.61 -21.75 24.41
C ILE A 740 -4.13 -21.91 24.19
N PHE A 741 -4.73 -23.00 24.65
CA PHE A 741 -6.17 -23.28 24.48
C PHE A 741 -7.07 -22.56 25.49
N SER A 742 -6.51 -21.91 26.52
CA SER A 742 -7.27 -20.98 27.37
C SER A 742 -7.79 -19.77 26.57
N LEU A 743 -7.19 -19.52 25.41
CA LEU A 743 -7.55 -18.42 24.53
C LEU A 743 -8.61 -18.87 23.52
N PRO A 744 -9.81 -18.29 23.55
CA PRO A 744 -10.92 -18.75 22.73
C PRO A 744 -10.66 -18.62 21.23
N GLU A 745 -9.84 -17.64 20.81
CA GLU A 745 -9.46 -17.40 19.42
C GLU A 745 -8.59 -18.49 18.81
N VAL A 746 -7.94 -19.35 19.62
CA VAL A 746 -7.06 -20.41 19.11
C VAL A 746 -7.88 -21.61 18.65
N GLY A 747 -7.82 -21.91 17.36
CA GLY A 747 -8.50 -23.05 16.74
C GLY A 747 -7.74 -24.36 16.92
N LYS A 748 -6.48 -24.38 16.47
CA LYS A 748 -5.58 -25.55 16.59
C LYS A 748 -4.14 -25.13 16.89
N CYS A 749 -3.41 -26.03 17.55
CA CYS A 749 -1.97 -25.92 17.79
C CYS A 749 -1.17 -26.73 16.75
N ILE A 750 -0.28 -26.08 16.02
CA ILE A 750 0.55 -26.66 14.96
C ILE A 750 1.88 -27.11 15.54
N GLY A 751 2.41 -28.23 15.03
CA GLY A 751 3.75 -28.70 15.30
C GLY A 751 4.44 -29.16 14.02
N GLU A 752 5.73 -28.87 13.91
CA GLU A 752 6.59 -29.12 12.76
C GLU A 752 7.93 -29.74 13.21
N ALA A 753 7.84 -30.72 14.11
CA ALA A 753 9.00 -31.43 14.62
C ALA A 753 9.74 -32.19 13.51
N SER A 754 11.08 -32.18 13.55
CA SER A 754 11.91 -32.97 12.63
C SER A 754 11.49 -34.45 12.66
N VAL A 755 11.50 -35.10 11.49
CA VAL A 755 11.21 -36.54 11.40
C VAL A 755 12.16 -37.41 12.23
N ASP A 756 13.35 -36.88 12.55
CA ASP A 756 14.36 -37.53 13.39
C ASP A 756 14.09 -37.35 14.90
N ALA A 757 13.20 -36.43 15.29
CA ALA A 757 12.87 -36.12 16.69
C ALA A 757 11.83 -37.10 17.28
N VAL A 758 12.10 -38.41 17.16
CA VAL A 758 11.19 -39.50 17.60
C VAL A 758 10.71 -39.35 19.06
N PRO A 759 11.52 -38.92 20.05
CA PRO A 759 11.04 -38.72 21.41
C PRO A 759 9.95 -37.64 21.52
N THR A 760 10.10 -36.53 20.78
CA THR A 760 9.14 -35.43 20.75
C THR A 760 7.83 -35.87 20.12
N ASP A 761 7.91 -36.54 18.97
CA ASP A 761 6.75 -37.08 18.25
C ASP A 761 5.89 -38.02 19.13
N ARG A 762 6.53 -38.87 19.95
CA ARG A 762 5.81 -39.73 20.91
C ARG A 762 5.09 -38.96 22.01
N ILE A 763 5.65 -37.84 22.46
CA ILE A 763 5.05 -37.00 23.52
C ILE A 763 3.84 -36.26 22.94
N ILE A 764 4.00 -35.58 21.82
CA ILE A 764 2.93 -34.77 21.21
C ILE A 764 1.74 -35.65 20.77
N THR A 765 1.99 -36.86 20.29
CA THR A 765 0.92 -37.82 19.94
C THR A 765 0.06 -38.17 21.18
N LYS A 766 0.67 -38.27 22.37
CA LYS A 766 -0.07 -38.50 23.62
C LYS A 766 -0.85 -37.28 24.08
N LEU A 767 -0.48 -36.08 23.64
CA LEU A 767 -1.17 -34.82 23.90
C LEU A 767 -2.26 -34.52 22.86
N GLY A 768 -2.55 -35.46 21.95
CA GLY A 768 -3.64 -35.31 20.98
C GLY A 768 -3.23 -34.71 19.64
N TYR A 769 -1.92 -34.55 19.36
CA TYR A 769 -1.47 -34.20 18.00
C TYR A 769 -1.69 -35.36 17.03
N THR A 770 -2.23 -35.07 15.86
CA THR A 770 -2.35 -35.96 14.70
C THR A 770 -1.33 -35.58 13.64
N ARG A 771 -0.80 -36.57 12.91
CA ARG A 771 0.09 -36.33 11.77
C ARG A 771 -0.74 -36.12 10.51
N GLU A 772 -0.52 -34.99 9.85
CA GLU A 772 -1.23 -34.60 8.63
C GLU A 772 -0.39 -34.86 7.38
N GLY A 773 0.94 -34.78 7.50
CA GLY A 773 1.84 -35.03 6.39
C GLY A 773 3.31 -34.85 6.77
N VAL A 774 4.16 -34.96 5.76
CA VAL A 774 5.59 -34.62 5.85
C VAL A 774 5.83 -33.40 4.96
N ILE A 775 6.49 -32.39 5.50
CA ILE A 775 6.82 -31.14 4.79
C ILE A 775 8.34 -31.00 4.68
N GLU A 776 8.79 -30.49 3.53
CA GLU A 776 10.21 -30.22 3.25
C GLU A 776 10.48 -28.72 3.42
N MET A 777 11.00 -28.33 4.58
CA MET A 777 11.35 -26.94 4.87
C MET A 777 12.83 -26.68 4.51
N PRO A 778 13.27 -25.41 4.30
CA PRO A 778 14.62 -25.10 3.81
C PRO A 778 15.76 -25.67 4.66
N HIS A 779 15.48 -25.97 5.94
CA HIS A 779 16.47 -26.40 6.92
C HIS A 779 16.15 -27.75 7.60
N LYS A 780 14.98 -28.35 7.33
CA LYS A 780 14.56 -29.64 7.93
C LYS A 780 13.42 -30.31 7.13
N THR A 781 13.40 -31.64 7.17
CA THR A 781 12.20 -32.43 6.85
C THR A 781 11.41 -32.65 8.15
N ALA A 782 10.14 -32.27 8.17
CA ALA A 782 9.32 -32.24 9.39
C ALA A 782 7.98 -32.97 9.24
N TYR A 783 7.49 -33.57 10.33
CA TYR A 783 6.08 -33.98 10.40
C TYR A 783 5.22 -32.75 10.64
N LEU A 784 4.29 -32.46 9.73
CA LEU A 784 3.24 -31.49 9.98
C LEU A 784 2.19 -32.16 10.88
N THR A 785 1.97 -31.59 12.06
CA THR A 785 1.08 -32.13 13.07
C THR A 785 0.09 -31.08 13.57
N PHE A 786 -1.16 -31.47 13.77
CA PHE A 786 -2.21 -30.61 14.30
C PHE A 786 -2.72 -31.16 15.63
N CYS A 787 -2.90 -30.29 16.62
CA CYS A 787 -3.62 -30.58 17.84
C CYS A 787 -4.84 -29.66 17.89
N THR A 788 -6.04 -30.21 17.83
CA THR A 788 -7.26 -29.43 18.07
C THR A 788 -7.56 -29.38 19.57
N ARG A 789 -8.33 -28.38 19.99
CA ARG A 789 -8.78 -28.27 21.39
C ARG A 789 -9.52 -29.53 21.85
N GLU A 790 -10.39 -30.06 20.99
CA GLU A 790 -11.14 -31.28 21.25
C GLU A 790 -10.22 -32.50 21.32
N GLY A 791 -9.25 -32.63 20.40
CA GLY A 791 -8.28 -33.71 20.40
C GLY A 791 -7.40 -33.70 21.66
N TYR A 792 -6.97 -32.52 22.10
CA TYR A 792 -6.24 -32.35 23.36
C TYR A 792 -7.07 -32.79 24.56
N TRP A 793 -8.31 -32.28 24.68
CA TRP A 793 -9.18 -32.60 25.80
C TRP A 793 -9.67 -34.05 25.82
N GLU A 794 -9.68 -34.76 24.69
CA GLU A 794 -9.94 -36.19 24.67
C GLU A 794 -8.80 -36.99 25.32
N LYS A 795 -7.55 -36.57 25.11
CA LYS A 795 -6.36 -37.22 25.70
C LYS A 795 -6.06 -36.76 27.12
N CYS A 796 -6.41 -35.52 27.45
CA CYS A 796 -6.17 -34.85 28.73
C CYS A 796 -7.48 -34.23 29.26
N PRO A 797 -8.48 -35.04 29.67
CA PRO A 797 -9.80 -34.55 30.08
C PRO A 797 -9.77 -33.60 31.28
N GLU A 798 -8.79 -33.74 32.17
CA GLU A 798 -8.57 -32.86 33.32
C GLU A 798 -8.29 -31.40 32.92
N SER A 799 -7.62 -31.17 31.79
CA SER A 799 -7.35 -29.83 31.25
C SER A 799 -8.62 -29.08 30.84
N ARG A 800 -9.70 -29.80 30.50
CA ARG A 800 -10.99 -29.20 30.17
C ARG A 800 -11.69 -28.60 31.39
N LEU A 801 -11.45 -29.15 32.58
CA LEU A 801 -12.03 -28.66 33.83
C LEU A 801 -11.32 -27.39 34.30
N GLU A 802 -10.00 -27.35 34.16
CA GLU A 802 -9.19 -26.16 34.44
C GLU A 802 -9.60 -24.98 33.54
N ALA A 803 -9.80 -25.22 32.25
CA ALA A 803 -10.23 -24.18 31.30
C ALA A 803 -11.63 -23.58 31.59
N LYS A 804 -12.45 -24.22 32.43
CA LYS A 804 -13.76 -23.66 32.86
C LYS A 804 -13.67 -22.83 34.15
N ASN A 805 -12.59 -22.99 34.91
CA ASN A 805 -12.37 -22.36 36.20
C ASN A 805 -11.38 -21.17 36.13
N ALA A 806 -10.62 -21.06 35.03
CA ALA A 806 -9.81 -19.91 34.63
C ALA A 806 -10.62 -18.90 33.83
#